data_AF-A0A368SYF7-F1
#
_entry.id   AF-A0A368SYF7-F1
#
_cell.length_a   1.000
_cell.length_b   1.000
_cell.length_c   1.000
_cell.angle_alpha   90.00
_cell.angle_beta   90.00
_cell.angle_gamma   90.00
#
_symmetry.space_group_name_H-M   'P 1'
#
loop_
_entity.id
_entity.type
_entity.pdbx_description
1 polymer ?
#
loop_
_entity_poly.entity_id
_entity_poly.type
_entity_poly.pdbx_seq_one_letter_code
_entity_poly.pdbx_strand_id
1 'polypeptide(L)'
;MHAEVGPTAPIPRTTTDGDRTPPTSVDEARARVGRAQADVVRFEIDLENTRERLKQSGDDLSYLGGRVEAAQRRVTAAQAEVDLAQALKADARDGNYSEVLAPEADERSKAELDRARADLDQALEQFTQAGGSYHPDGTPIRPAPETPDSDAPRATDTAPDRDPDPNTTSDDAGTRTENRSTTTDPWADAALREWRNDPAYQVNMAFTDQPGTTPTGAYYPPPHPTTVDAQLQMQVAAGLGQPRQMVPGLHPNLAYPLLTAFYDNHVNGVPMAHLAARFTADPNAYGQVEQTLRAQWSQWRGSGHLFWALDTLSRSGGVYVPNASWGTLLPPPRTWNPGRAELPVGSGMSRGGTTNRLSDVEAGYWSIRVLEGQDRGSRVQDLLPPHEVETVRRYAGDDFDFVNSALRGQSYVLAEDRPRLLPMVQNLDAALSRRPFPQPFLMQRGVNTDFINMLGGNVDSPAAMQGLVGTVYTDPGYMSGSLGATTPLERDVYIAIRVPAGHNGLSTMPFVETAAGEREILLPRNTSMVFHAAYQAEAVQPGSGDRTTMWFLEAEVVPLGWRPGPDWRPAPYGDIHEGYQEDAARDSDSDDDMYASSDDDLPQSPDGPQVIGGRDGLPPERAAVLLDAYYDHYVDGKSLDSIFRGDSAAERQFHEATTYWRESGALRQALHDLGRVGYQPPPGGWDSIVNPTRRTVPLPDTMAAKFGNSPGQSQDLSVTTDDGTVLPALITQRGPRPVPPRFEWNRIHRDGRDIVEVQVRLARQSPPDGVDPHTITRAEQRLVADLESQVNDGRPVPDGRGGTRERVPYTLRNGSELRLKVELVDPADVPDAFSYHGRLQWAPPVSTPGQAPPDGSVVGPDILAWFGLTESTLSQVDRTLQQAERNETNAREAQDRAQRAEHSATRGTRPPRDDDWEDSQESREEAKVVAEVAAQARARAHDLAARGDLPGALAKLAEARAKAADAMAYQREALDLHPTPPTLAPGTRPSADDNARRAEAEAMRAEAVVYRALTDA
;
A
#
# COMPACT_ATOMS: atom_id res chain seq x y z
N MET A 1 57.17 -28.86 -1.70
CA MET A 1 56.34 -30.07 -1.77
C MET A 1 54.96 -29.62 -2.20
N HIS A 2 54.66 -29.72 -3.50
CA HIS A 2 53.30 -29.54 -4.01
C HIS A 2 52.55 -30.85 -3.77
N ALA A 3 51.47 -30.81 -3.00
CA ALA A 3 50.52 -31.91 -2.92
C ALA A 3 49.48 -31.69 -4.02
N GLU A 4 49.54 -32.52 -5.06
CA GLU A 4 48.45 -32.68 -6.02
C GLU A 4 47.21 -33.18 -5.26
N VAL A 5 46.17 -32.36 -5.22
CA VAL A 5 44.83 -32.79 -4.83
C VAL A 5 44.19 -33.38 -6.09
N GLY A 6 44.03 -34.70 -6.11
CA GLY A 6 43.34 -35.40 -7.19
C GLY A 6 41.86 -34.99 -7.30
N PRO A 7 41.22 -35.24 -8.45
CA PRO A 7 39.85 -34.82 -8.71
C PRO A 7 38.89 -35.43 -7.68
N THR A 8 38.23 -34.56 -6.92
CA THR A 8 37.17 -34.91 -5.98
C THR A 8 36.07 -35.66 -6.73
N ALA A 9 35.74 -36.86 -6.27
CA ALA A 9 34.65 -37.66 -6.86
C ALA A 9 33.34 -36.86 -6.79
N PRO A 10 32.49 -36.90 -7.84
CA PRO A 10 31.19 -36.22 -7.82
C PRO A 10 30.36 -36.73 -6.64
N ILE A 11 29.83 -35.80 -5.86
CA ILE A 11 28.93 -36.07 -4.74
C ILE A 11 27.73 -36.88 -5.29
N PRO A 12 27.31 -37.99 -4.64
CA PRO A 12 26.17 -38.76 -5.11
C PRO A 12 24.93 -37.87 -5.15
N ARG A 13 24.34 -37.70 -6.34
CA ARG A 13 23.02 -37.05 -6.47
C ARG A 13 22.02 -37.91 -5.72
N THR A 14 21.55 -37.42 -4.58
CA THR A 14 20.46 -38.02 -3.80
C THR A 14 19.17 -37.87 -4.59
N THR A 15 18.76 -38.94 -5.26
CA THR A 15 17.40 -39.09 -5.79
C THR A 15 16.46 -39.36 -4.62
N THR A 16 15.94 -38.31 -4.00
CA THR A 16 14.68 -38.36 -3.25
C THR A 16 13.53 -38.51 -4.26
N ASP A 17 13.45 -39.68 -4.90
CA ASP A 17 12.38 -40.11 -5.81
C ASP A 17 11.30 -40.94 -5.07
N GLY A 18 11.25 -40.83 -3.74
CA GLY A 18 10.16 -41.38 -2.95
C GLY A 18 8.91 -40.53 -3.12
N ASP A 19 8.07 -40.91 -4.08
CA ASP A 19 6.71 -40.39 -4.33
C ASP A 19 6.62 -39.18 -5.28
N ARG A 20 7.09 -39.36 -6.52
CA ARG A 20 6.77 -38.47 -7.65
C ARG A 20 5.82 -39.17 -8.61
N THR A 21 4.55 -39.23 -8.24
CA THR A 21 3.52 -39.42 -9.24
C THR A 21 3.39 -38.08 -9.98
N PRO A 22 3.58 -38.01 -11.32
CA PRO A 22 3.31 -36.80 -12.08
C PRO A 22 1.89 -36.31 -11.75
N PRO A 23 1.66 -34.99 -11.63
CA PRO A 23 0.34 -34.46 -11.32
C PRO A 23 -0.67 -34.98 -12.35
N THR A 24 -1.82 -35.43 -11.87
CA THR A 24 -2.84 -36.08 -12.70
C THR A 24 -3.66 -35.09 -13.52
N SER A 25 -3.53 -33.79 -13.25
CA SER A 25 -4.21 -32.70 -13.96
C SER A 25 -3.36 -31.41 -14.02
N VAL A 26 -3.69 -30.54 -14.97
CA VAL A 26 -3.07 -29.21 -15.14
C VAL A 26 -3.23 -28.34 -13.90
N ASP A 27 -4.39 -28.38 -13.24
CA ASP A 27 -4.66 -27.57 -12.05
C ASP A 27 -3.81 -28.00 -10.84
N GLU A 28 -3.61 -29.31 -10.67
CA GLU A 28 -2.71 -29.86 -9.64
C GLU A 28 -1.26 -29.42 -9.90
N ALA A 29 -0.83 -29.49 -11.16
CA ALA A 29 0.50 -29.03 -11.56
C ALA A 29 0.68 -27.52 -11.34
N ARG A 30 -0.33 -26.70 -11.67
CA ARG A 30 -0.33 -25.25 -11.47
C ARG A 30 -0.27 -24.89 -9.99
N ALA A 31 -1.04 -25.58 -9.15
CA ALA A 31 -1.00 -25.40 -7.70
C ALA A 31 0.37 -25.79 -7.10
N ARG A 32 1.03 -26.81 -7.66
CA ARG A 32 2.38 -27.22 -7.25
C ARG A 32 3.45 -26.19 -7.63
N VAL A 33 3.37 -25.61 -8.82
CA VAL A 33 4.23 -24.48 -9.24
C VAL A 33 4.07 -23.31 -8.29
N GLY A 34 2.83 -22.89 -8.03
CA GLY A 34 2.55 -21.75 -7.14
C GLY A 34 3.12 -21.93 -5.74
N ARG A 35 2.94 -23.11 -5.13
CA ARG A 35 3.54 -23.42 -3.81
C ARG A 35 5.06 -23.39 -3.85
N ALA A 36 5.67 -24.01 -4.85
CA ALA A 36 7.13 -24.09 -4.94
C ALA A 36 7.77 -22.71 -5.16
N GLN A 37 7.15 -21.85 -5.98
CA GLN A 37 7.59 -20.47 -6.17
C GLN A 37 7.41 -19.61 -4.90
N ALA A 38 6.28 -19.75 -4.20
CA ALA A 38 6.05 -19.05 -2.93
C ALA A 38 7.06 -19.45 -1.85
N ASP A 39 7.40 -20.74 -1.76
CA ASP A 39 8.39 -21.25 -0.82
C ASP A 39 9.81 -20.71 -1.10
N VAL A 40 10.18 -20.50 -2.37
CA VAL A 40 11.45 -19.86 -2.75
C VAL A 40 11.49 -18.42 -2.25
N VAL A 41 10.47 -17.62 -2.61
CA VAL A 41 10.42 -16.18 -2.27
C VAL A 41 10.43 -15.98 -0.75
N ARG A 42 9.59 -16.73 -0.03
CA ARG A 42 9.53 -16.63 1.43
C ARG A 42 10.87 -16.98 2.08
N PHE A 43 11.50 -18.06 1.64
CA PHE A 43 12.77 -18.50 2.21
C PHE A 43 13.90 -17.49 1.94
N GLU A 44 13.95 -16.89 0.75
CA GLU A 44 14.96 -15.88 0.40
C GLU A 44 14.79 -14.59 1.19
N ILE A 45 13.55 -14.14 1.40
CA ILE A 45 13.25 -12.98 2.27
C ILE A 45 13.66 -13.27 3.72
N ASP A 46 13.29 -14.43 4.26
CA ASP A 46 13.65 -14.82 5.63
C ASP A 46 15.17 -14.95 5.81
N LEU A 47 15.87 -15.43 4.79
CA LEU A 47 17.33 -15.54 4.76
C LEU A 47 17.99 -14.15 4.77
N GLU A 48 17.52 -13.23 3.94
CA GLU A 48 18.07 -11.87 3.85
C GLU A 48 17.79 -11.06 5.13
N ASN A 49 16.56 -11.12 5.65
CA ASN A 49 16.20 -10.53 6.94
C ASN A 49 17.07 -11.07 8.08
N THR A 50 17.39 -12.37 8.06
CA THR A 50 18.28 -12.98 9.05
C THR A 50 19.71 -12.48 8.90
N ARG A 51 20.22 -12.35 7.67
CA ARG A 51 21.53 -11.79 7.39
C ARG A 51 21.66 -10.37 7.96
N GLU A 52 20.70 -9.51 7.68
CA GLU A 52 20.68 -8.12 8.14
C GLU A 52 20.59 -8.02 9.65
N ARG A 53 19.64 -8.73 10.26
CA ARG A 53 19.40 -8.74 11.71
C ARG A 53 20.64 -9.21 12.49
N LEU A 54 21.35 -10.20 11.97
CA LEU A 54 22.55 -10.76 12.60
C LEU A 54 23.84 -10.08 12.12
N LYS A 55 23.76 -9.11 11.19
CA LYS A 55 24.91 -8.44 10.55
C LYS A 55 25.92 -9.44 9.96
N GLN A 56 25.41 -10.53 9.38
CA GLN A 56 26.24 -11.54 8.72
C GLN A 56 26.85 -10.96 7.45
N SER A 57 28.15 -11.22 7.22
CA SER A 57 28.80 -10.87 5.95
C SER A 57 28.28 -11.77 4.82
N GLY A 58 28.47 -11.34 3.57
CA GLY A 58 28.10 -12.15 2.41
C GLY A 58 28.82 -13.51 2.32
N ASP A 59 29.94 -13.65 3.02
CA ASP A 59 30.77 -14.85 3.07
C ASP A 59 30.53 -15.69 4.35
N ASP A 60 29.58 -15.30 5.21
CA ASP A 60 29.24 -16.06 6.41
C ASP A 60 28.71 -17.46 6.04
N LEU A 61 29.25 -18.51 6.67
CA LEU A 61 28.90 -19.89 6.38
C LEU A 61 27.41 -20.20 6.64
N SER A 62 26.78 -19.55 7.62
CA SER A 62 25.34 -19.71 7.88
C SER A 62 24.51 -19.13 6.73
N TYR A 63 24.90 -17.96 6.23
CA TYR A 63 24.24 -17.29 5.11
C TYR A 63 24.47 -18.02 3.78
N LEU A 64 25.71 -18.40 3.46
CA LEU A 64 26.04 -19.19 2.28
C LEU A 64 25.35 -20.56 2.28
N GLY A 65 25.24 -21.21 3.46
CA GLY A 65 24.47 -22.44 3.61
C GLY A 65 22.97 -22.24 3.37
N GLY A 66 22.43 -21.07 3.74
CA GLY A 66 21.09 -20.66 3.36
C GLY A 66 20.94 -20.45 1.85
N ARG A 67 21.92 -19.84 1.17
CA ARG A 67 21.88 -19.63 -0.29
C ARG A 67 21.87 -20.95 -1.07
N VAL A 68 22.57 -21.98 -0.58
CA VAL A 68 22.48 -23.35 -1.14
C VAL A 68 21.06 -23.90 -1.02
N GLU A 69 20.41 -23.75 0.13
CA GLU A 69 19.03 -24.21 0.33
C GLU A 69 18.04 -23.43 -0.56
N ALA A 70 18.21 -22.12 -0.71
CA ALA A 70 17.41 -21.31 -1.63
C ALA A 70 17.54 -21.81 -3.08
N ALA A 71 18.77 -22.09 -3.54
CA ALA A 71 19.00 -22.62 -4.88
C ALA A 71 18.39 -24.03 -5.06
N GLN A 72 18.43 -24.90 -4.04
CA GLN A 72 17.74 -26.20 -4.07
C GLN A 72 16.21 -26.04 -4.21
N ARG A 73 15.62 -25.04 -3.56
CA ARG A 73 14.20 -24.71 -3.70
C ARG A 73 13.88 -24.19 -5.09
N ARG A 74 14.73 -23.36 -5.69
CA ARG A 74 14.60 -22.91 -7.10
C ARG A 74 14.60 -24.08 -8.07
N VAL A 75 15.49 -25.06 -7.90
CA VAL A 75 15.49 -26.30 -8.70
C VAL A 75 14.16 -27.05 -8.56
N THR A 76 13.60 -27.08 -7.34
CA THR A 76 12.30 -27.72 -7.10
C THR A 76 11.14 -26.97 -7.77
N ALA A 77 11.16 -25.63 -7.74
CA ALA A 77 10.17 -24.79 -8.43
C ALA A 77 10.25 -24.93 -9.95
N ALA A 78 11.46 -24.87 -10.52
CA ALA A 78 11.67 -25.05 -11.95
C ALA A 78 11.26 -26.46 -12.41
N GLN A 79 11.49 -27.50 -11.60
CA GLN A 79 11.01 -28.85 -11.88
C GLN A 79 9.47 -28.92 -11.86
N ALA A 80 8.80 -28.22 -10.96
CA ALA A 80 7.34 -28.13 -10.95
C ALA A 80 6.80 -27.45 -12.22
N GLU A 81 7.52 -26.46 -12.77
CA GLU A 81 7.15 -25.83 -14.04
C GLU A 81 7.28 -26.79 -15.22
N VAL A 82 8.30 -27.64 -15.24
CA VAL A 82 8.44 -28.73 -16.23
C VAL A 82 7.27 -29.71 -16.11
N ASP A 83 6.89 -30.09 -14.89
CA ASP A 83 5.74 -30.98 -14.67
C ASP A 83 4.42 -30.34 -15.16
N LEU A 84 4.24 -29.03 -14.96
CA LEU A 84 3.10 -28.26 -15.50
C LEU A 84 3.12 -28.21 -17.03
N ALA A 85 4.26 -27.95 -17.64
CA ALA A 85 4.38 -27.95 -19.10
C ALA A 85 4.04 -29.33 -19.70
N GLN A 86 4.48 -30.41 -19.04
CA GLN A 86 4.10 -31.78 -19.43
C GLN A 86 2.61 -32.05 -19.26
N ALA A 87 1.99 -31.59 -18.17
CA ALA A 87 0.55 -31.72 -17.95
C ALA A 87 -0.25 -30.94 -19.01
N LEU A 88 0.16 -29.72 -19.36
CA LEU A 88 -0.44 -28.92 -20.43
C LEU A 88 -0.31 -29.60 -21.80
N LYS A 89 0.84 -30.23 -22.06
CA LYS A 89 1.09 -31.00 -23.29
C LYS A 89 0.24 -32.27 -23.37
N ALA A 90 -0.06 -32.90 -22.23
CA ALA A 90 -0.98 -34.03 -22.16
C ALA A 90 -2.43 -33.56 -22.41
N ASP A 91 -2.86 -32.49 -21.76
CA ASP A 91 -4.22 -31.92 -21.91
C ASP A 91 -4.48 -31.36 -23.33
N ALA A 92 -3.46 -30.79 -23.97
CA ALA A 92 -3.54 -30.35 -25.37
C ALA A 92 -3.80 -31.52 -26.35
N ARG A 93 -3.25 -32.71 -26.08
CA ARG A 93 -3.49 -33.91 -26.91
C ARG A 93 -4.94 -34.41 -26.80
N ASP A 94 -5.60 -34.11 -25.70
CA ASP A 94 -7.00 -34.48 -25.45
C ASP A 94 -7.98 -33.43 -26.01
N GLY A 95 -7.48 -32.38 -26.68
CA GLY A 95 -8.27 -31.38 -27.41
C GLY A 95 -8.80 -30.23 -26.55
N ASN A 96 -8.36 -30.11 -25.29
CA ASN A 96 -8.84 -29.09 -24.36
C ASN A 96 -7.96 -27.83 -24.32
N TYR A 97 -6.76 -27.87 -24.93
CA TYR A 97 -5.79 -26.78 -24.90
C TYR A 97 -5.10 -26.58 -26.26
N SER A 98 -4.63 -25.35 -26.52
CA SER A 98 -3.97 -24.98 -27.79
C SER A 98 -2.66 -25.75 -28.01
N GLU A 99 -2.55 -26.47 -29.13
CA GLU A 99 -1.33 -27.21 -29.54
C GLU A 99 -0.09 -26.33 -29.70
N VAL A 100 -0.25 -25.01 -29.88
CA VAL A 100 0.86 -24.07 -30.14
C VAL A 100 1.57 -23.65 -28.85
N LEU A 101 0.87 -23.55 -27.71
CA LEU A 101 1.43 -23.02 -26.46
C LEU A 101 2.17 -24.07 -25.61
N ALA A 102 1.86 -25.35 -25.81
CA ALA A 102 2.46 -26.42 -25.01
C ALA A 102 3.95 -26.70 -25.31
N PRO A 103 4.43 -26.64 -26.57
CA PRO A 103 5.86 -26.79 -26.88
C PRO A 103 6.73 -25.67 -26.30
N GLU A 104 6.29 -24.41 -26.40
CA GLU A 104 7.03 -23.25 -25.89
C GLU A 104 7.14 -23.28 -24.36
N ALA A 105 6.06 -23.67 -23.66
CA ALA A 105 6.10 -23.85 -22.21
C ALA A 105 7.06 -24.98 -21.77
N ASP A 106 7.17 -26.06 -22.56
CA ASP A 106 8.08 -27.20 -22.31
C ASP A 106 9.55 -26.81 -22.54
N GLU A 107 9.84 -25.98 -23.54
CA GLU A 107 11.21 -25.47 -23.77
C GLU A 107 11.63 -24.45 -22.71
N ARG A 108 10.76 -23.48 -22.39
CA ARG A 108 11.02 -22.45 -21.38
C ARG A 108 11.26 -23.06 -20.00
N SER A 109 10.41 -23.99 -19.57
CA SER A 109 10.55 -24.63 -18.25
C SER A 109 11.83 -25.47 -18.13
N LYS A 110 12.29 -26.12 -19.22
CA LYS A 110 13.59 -26.80 -19.23
C LYS A 110 14.76 -25.83 -19.13
N ALA A 111 14.71 -24.71 -19.85
CA ALA A 111 15.74 -23.68 -19.75
C ALA A 111 15.82 -23.11 -18.33
N GLU A 112 14.67 -22.93 -17.66
CA GLU A 112 14.62 -22.48 -16.27
C GLU A 112 15.20 -23.53 -15.31
N LEU A 113 14.90 -24.82 -15.51
CA LEU A 113 15.48 -25.90 -14.72
C LEU A 113 17.01 -25.97 -14.87
N ASP A 114 17.53 -25.76 -16.07
CA ASP A 114 18.97 -25.73 -16.32
C ASP A 114 19.64 -24.52 -15.66
N ARG A 115 19.00 -23.34 -15.70
CA ARG A 115 19.47 -22.15 -14.97
C ARG A 115 19.47 -22.37 -13.45
N ALA A 116 18.39 -22.90 -12.90
CA ALA A 116 18.30 -23.19 -11.46
C ALA A 116 19.36 -24.20 -11.00
N ARG A 117 19.71 -25.18 -11.85
CA ARG A 117 20.82 -26.11 -11.59
C ARG A 117 22.18 -25.43 -11.61
N ALA A 118 22.42 -24.52 -12.55
CA ALA A 118 23.65 -23.74 -12.59
C ALA A 118 23.80 -22.84 -11.34
N ASP A 119 22.72 -22.20 -10.90
CA ASP A 119 22.68 -21.42 -9.66
C ASP A 119 23.01 -22.28 -8.43
N LEU A 120 22.47 -23.51 -8.38
CA LEU A 120 22.77 -24.46 -7.32
C LEU A 120 24.25 -24.85 -7.33
N ASP A 121 24.81 -25.18 -8.49
CA ASP A 121 26.23 -25.52 -8.61
C ASP A 121 27.13 -24.36 -8.15
N GLN A 122 26.78 -23.12 -8.53
CA GLN A 122 27.50 -21.92 -8.08
C GLN A 122 27.39 -21.70 -6.57
N ALA A 123 26.19 -21.87 -5.98
CA ALA A 123 26.00 -21.74 -4.54
C ALA A 123 26.79 -22.81 -3.77
N LEU A 124 26.82 -24.05 -4.28
CA LEU A 124 27.58 -25.15 -3.70
C LEU A 124 29.09 -24.87 -3.74
N GLU A 125 29.58 -24.33 -4.86
CA GLU A 125 30.98 -23.92 -5.01
C GLU A 125 31.36 -22.82 -4.01
N GLN A 126 30.55 -21.76 -3.91
CA GLN A 126 30.78 -20.64 -2.99
C GLN A 126 30.81 -21.11 -1.52
N PHE A 127 29.84 -21.95 -1.12
CA PHE A 127 29.81 -22.50 0.24
C PHE A 127 31.05 -23.38 0.53
N THR A 128 31.50 -24.17 -0.45
CA THR A 128 32.71 -25.00 -0.31
C THR A 128 33.97 -24.15 -0.23
N GLN A 129 34.09 -23.11 -1.06
CA GLN A 129 35.23 -22.18 -1.06
C GLN A 129 35.35 -21.42 0.27
N ALA A 130 34.22 -21.13 0.94
CA ALA A 130 34.18 -20.53 2.26
C ALA A 130 34.52 -21.51 3.41
N GLY A 131 34.79 -22.78 3.11
CA GLY A 131 35.12 -23.81 4.10
C GLY A 131 33.91 -24.58 4.65
N GLY A 132 32.75 -24.45 4.02
CA GLY A 132 31.54 -25.20 4.35
C GLY A 132 31.68 -26.70 4.06
N SER A 133 30.94 -27.53 4.80
CA SER A 133 30.89 -28.98 4.59
C SER A 133 29.44 -29.46 4.48
N TYR A 134 29.22 -30.62 3.87
CA TYR A 134 27.88 -31.16 3.62
C TYR A 134 27.65 -32.45 4.40
N HIS A 135 26.40 -32.69 4.79
CA HIS A 135 25.93 -34.00 5.21
C HIS A 135 25.95 -34.97 4.00
N PRO A 136 25.98 -36.30 4.25
CA PRO A 136 25.96 -37.29 3.17
C PRO A 136 24.73 -37.20 2.23
N ASP A 137 23.66 -36.53 2.65
CA ASP A 137 22.45 -36.30 1.85
C ASP A 137 22.53 -35.06 0.95
N GLY A 138 23.63 -34.30 1.02
CA GLY A 138 23.86 -33.08 0.24
C GLY A 138 23.38 -31.81 0.94
N THR A 139 22.84 -31.89 2.16
CA THR A 139 22.44 -30.69 2.92
C THR A 139 23.67 -30.00 3.54
N PRO A 140 23.79 -28.66 3.45
CA PRO A 140 24.92 -27.93 4.03
C PRO A 140 24.91 -28.02 5.56
N ILE A 141 26.05 -28.39 6.16
CA ILE A 141 26.28 -28.37 7.61
C ILE A 141 26.48 -26.92 8.01
N ARG A 142 25.44 -26.30 8.56
CA ARG A 142 25.49 -24.91 9.03
C ARG A 142 26.13 -24.85 10.41
N PRO A 143 27.20 -24.06 10.62
CA PRO A 143 27.57 -23.66 11.97
C PRO A 143 26.41 -22.86 12.58
N ALA A 144 26.19 -23.03 13.89
CA ALA A 144 25.22 -22.18 14.58
C ALA A 144 25.67 -20.72 14.40
N PRO A 145 24.75 -19.78 14.08
CA PRO A 145 25.11 -18.38 13.96
C PRO A 145 25.75 -17.92 15.27
N GLU A 146 26.93 -17.30 15.19
CA GLU A 146 27.58 -16.72 16.36
C GLU A 146 26.69 -15.61 16.91
N THR A 147 25.94 -15.92 17.98
CA THR A 147 25.21 -14.92 18.73
C THR A 147 26.22 -14.07 19.50
N PRO A 148 26.14 -12.73 19.44
CA PRO A 148 26.98 -11.88 20.27
C PRO A 148 26.76 -12.24 21.75
N ASP A 149 27.84 -12.60 22.45
CA ASP A 149 27.82 -13.01 23.87
C ASP A 149 27.09 -11.96 24.73
N SER A 150 26.00 -12.39 25.37
CA SER A 150 25.33 -11.66 26.45
C SER A 150 25.32 -12.53 27.71
N ASP A 151 26.47 -12.58 28.38
CA ASP A 151 26.61 -13.33 29.63
C ASP A 151 26.15 -12.50 30.85
N ALA A 152 25.05 -12.91 31.48
CA ALA A 152 24.85 -12.87 32.94
C ALA A 152 23.73 -13.85 33.37
N PRO A 153 23.96 -14.78 34.32
CA PRO A 153 23.04 -15.89 34.57
C PRO A 153 22.07 -15.64 35.74
N ARG A 154 20.86 -16.22 35.69
CA ARG A 154 20.08 -16.50 36.90
C ARG A 154 19.33 -17.82 36.83
N ALA A 155 19.29 -18.44 38.00
CA ALA A 155 19.11 -19.85 38.30
C ALA A 155 17.68 -20.42 38.13
N THR A 156 17.71 -21.74 37.98
CA THR A 156 16.69 -22.80 37.99
C THR A 156 15.61 -22.73 39.07
N ASP A 157 14.41 -23.26 38.77
CA ASP A 157 13.76 -24.23 39.65
C ASP A 157 12.71 -25.11 38.94
N THR A 158 12.43 -26.26 39.56
CA THR A 158 12.05 -27.55 38.95
C THR A 158 10.67 -28.03 39.43
N ALA A 159 9.76 -28.39 38.50
CA ALA A 159 8.71 -29.46 38.45
C ALA A 159 7.87 -29.86 39.71
N PRO A 160 6.90 -30.82 39.71
CA PRO A 160 6.32 -31.65 38.62
C PRO A 160 4.77 -31.95 38.67
N ASP A 161 4.30 -32.58 37.56
CA ASP A 161 3.22 -33.57 37.30
C ASP A 161 2.06 -33.89 38.27
N ARG A 162 0.86 -34.09 37.66
CA ARG A 162 0.03 -35.32 37.82
C ARG A 162 -1.12 -35.46 36.80
N ASP A 163 -1.26 -36.69 36.31
CA ASP A 163 -2.27 -37.24 35.36
C ASP A 163 -3.32 -38.12 36.13
N PRO A 164 -4.33 -38.78 35.51
CA PRO A 164 -5.75 -38.55 35.79
C PRO A 164 -6.56 -39.85 36.11
N ASP A 165 -7.88 -39.84 35.83
CA ASP A 165 -8.82 -40.97 35.50
C ASP A 165 -10.11 -41.07 36.39
N PRO A 166 -11.17 -41.86 36.06
CA PRO A 166 -12.39 -41.39 35.32
C PRO A 166 -13.75 -41.91 35.89
N ASN A 167 -14.86 -41.70 35.13
CA ASN A 167 -15.87 -42.71 34.70
C ASN A 167 -17.39 -42.45 34.96
N THR A 168 -18.20 -43.02 34.04
CA THR A 168 -19.62 -43.53 34.12
C THR A 168 -20.83 -42.57 34.04
N THR A 169 -22.01 -42.86 33.44
CA THR A 169 -22.60 -43.74 32.36
C THR A 169 -24.13 -43.46 32.33
N SER A 170 -24.82 -43.78 31.20
CA SER A 170 -26.18 -44.39 31.12
C SER A 170 -27.43 -43.51 31.43
N ASP A 171 -28.64 -43.64 30.85
CA ASP A 171 -29.25 -44.33 29.68
C ASP A 171 -30.73 -43.88 29.54
N ASP A 172 -31.34 -44.19 28.38
CA ASP A 172 -32.75 -44.60 28.15
C ASP A 172 -33.93 -43.61 28.30
N ALA A 173 -35.08 -43.74 27.60
CA ALA A 173 -35.51 -44.37 26.34
C ALA A 173 -37.04 -44.14 26.17
N GLY A 174 -37.49 -43.99 24.91
CA GLY A 174 -38.82 -44.40 24.39
C GLY A 174 -40.04 -43.51 24.64
N THR A 175 -41.14 -43.54 23.87
CA THR A 175 -41.53 -44.18 22.59
C THR A 175 -42.97 -43.70 22.24
N ARG A 176 -43.33 -43.79 20.95
CA ARG A 176 -44.65 -44.21 20.39
C ARG A 176 -45.77 -43.20 19.97
N THR A 177 -45.90 -43.11 18.63
CA THR A 177 -47.08 -43.40 17.74
C THR A 177 -48.39 -42.58 17.69
N GLU A 178 -48.63 -42.07 16.47
CA GLU A 178 -49.77 -42.30 15.55
C GLU A 178 -50.90 -41.25 15.32
N ASN A 179 -50.94 -40.81 14.04
CA ASN A 179 -52.08 -40.71 13.10
C ASN A 179 -53.13 -39.57 13.14
N ARG A 180 -53.13 -38.80 12.03
CA ARG A 180 -54.22 -38.55 11.03
C ARG A 180 -54.81 -37.13 10.87
N SER A 181 -54.61 -36.63 9.65
CA SER A 181 -55.52 -35.89 8.74
C SER A 181 -56.14 -34.52 9.08
N THR A 182 -55.63 -33.51 8.35
CA THR A 182 -56.35 -32.53 7.48
C THR A 182 -57.60 -31.84 8.01
N THR A 183 -57.51 -30.53 8.26
CA THR A 183 -58.34 -29.50 7.58
C THR A 183 -57.77 -28.09 7.81
N THR A 184 -57.88 -27.26 6.77
CA THR A 184 -57.51 -25.84 6.70
C THR A 184 -58.30 -24.98 7.72
N ASP A 185 -57.59 -24.17 8.52
CA ASP A 185 -58.17 -23.32 9.57
C ASP A 185 -58.02 -21.80 9.23
N PRO A 186 -59.10 -21.00 9.26
CA PRO A 186 -59.12 -19.54 9.03
C PRO A 186 -58.30 -18.66 10.00
N TRP A 187 -57.53 -19.26 10.90
CA TRP A 187 -56.71 -18.55 11.90
C TRP A 187 -55.39 -17.98 11.36
N ALA A 188 -54.95 -18.39 10.16
CA ALA A 188 -53.74 -17.88 9.51
C ALA A 188 -53.80 -16.37 9.19
N ASP A 189 -55.00 -15.83 8.92
CA ASP A 189 -55.19 -14.42 8.57
C ASP A 189 -55.34 -13.48 9.77
N ALA A 190 -55.56 -14.02 10.98
CA ALA A 190 -55.59 -13.25 12.22
C ALA A 190 -54.18 -13.06 12.80
N ALA A 191 -53.34 -14.10 12.73
CA ALA A 191 -51.95 -14.05 13.17
C ALA A 191 -51.10 -13.07 12.35
N LEU A 192 -51.38 -12.91 11.04
CA LEU A 192 -50.69 -11.94 10.17
C LEU A 192 -51.01 -10.47 10.50
N ARG A 193 -52.12 -10.21 11.19
CA ARG A 193 -52.56 -8.86 11.58
C ARG A 193 -52.02 -8.43 12.95
N GLU A 194 -51.79 -9.40 13.83
CA GLU A 194 -51.16 -9.20 15.14
C GLU A 194 -49.63 -9.03 15.00
N TRP A 195 -49.00 -9.73 14.05
CA TRP A 195 -47.55 -9.64 13.77
C TRP A 195 -47.08 -8.27 13.21
N ARG A 196 -47.97 -7.46 12.64
CA ARG A 196 -47.62 -6.14 12.07
C ARG A 196 -47.53 -5.00 13.09
N ASN A 197 -47.96 -5.21 14.34
CA ASN A 197 -48.22 -4.11 15.29
C ASN A 197 -47.43 -4.17 16.62
N ASP A 198 -46.42 -5.04 16.78
CA ASP A 198 -45.60 -5.11 18.00
C ASP A 198 -44.16 -4.58 17.77
N PRO A 199 -43.71 -3.47 18.40
CA PRO A 199 -42.43 -2.83 18.09
C PRO A 199 -41.20 -3.39 18.83
N ALA A 200 -41.32 -4.41 19.69
CA ALA A 200 -40.26 -4.72 20.65
C ALA A 200 -39.27 -5.84 20.25
N TYR A 201 -39.46 -6.56 19.14
CA TYR A 201 -38.57 -7.67 18.75
C TYR A 201 -38.35 -7.74 17.24
N GLN A 202 -37.41 -6.95 16.73
CA GLN A 202 -36.85 -7.16 15.38
C GLN A 202 -35.37 -7.53 15.49
N VAL A 203 -35.13 -8.84 15.47
CA VAL A 203 -33.84 -9.45 15.14
C VAL A 203 -33.59 -9.24 13.65
N ASN A 204 -32.50 -8.57 13.33
CA ASN A 204 -31.78 -8.51 12.05
C ASN A 204 -32.41 -9.30 10.87
N MET A 205 -33.27 -8.65 10.08
CA MET A 205 -33.79 -9.19 8.80
C MET A 205 -32.88 -8.84 7.61
N ALA A 206 -31.61 -9.23 7.68
CA ALA A 206 -30.70 -9.19 6.51
C ALA A 206 -30.80 -10.46 5.64
N PHE A 207 -31.87 -11.24 5.80
CA PHE A 207 -32.28 -12.28 4.85
C PHE A 207 -33.65 -11.89 4.30
N THR A 208 -33.69 -11.38 3.07
CA THR A 208 -34.85 -11.73 2.24
C THR A 208 -34.78 -13.24 2.03
N ASP A 209 -35.88 -13.96 2.28
CA ASP A 209 -36.05 -15.40 2.02
C ASP A 209 -35.99 -15.74 0.51
N GLN A 210 -35.09 -15.12 -0.25
CA GLN A 210 -34.74 -15.59 -1.58
C GLN A 210 -33.66 -16.65 -1.44
N PRO A 211 -33.92 -17.92 -1.83
CA PRO A 211 -32.86 -18.91 -1.96
C PRO A 211 -31.81 -18.32 -2.91
N GLY A 212 -30.55 -18.31 -2.48
CA GLY A 212 -29.44 -17.84 -3.31
C GLY A 212 -29.46 -18.61 -4.62
N THR A 213 -29.79 -17.94 -5.72
CA THR A 213 -29.64 -18.53 -7.05
C THR A 213 -28.15 -18.54 -7.35
N THR A 214 -27.46 -19.64 -7.02
CA THR A 214 -26.13 -19.93 -7.58
C THR A 214 -26.25 -19.89 -9.11
N PRO A 215 -25.39 -19.13 -9.82
CA PRO A 215 -25.46 -18.98 -11.28
C PRO A 215 -25.33 -20.28 -12.09
N THR A 216 -25.01 -21.41 -11.45
CA THR A 216 -24.69 -22.69 -12.12
C THR A 216 -25.58 -23.87 -11.73
N GLY A 217 -26.52 -23.74 -10.79
CA GLY A 217 -27.38 -24.86 -10.36
C GLY A 217 -26.63 -26.09 -9.80
N ALA A 218 -25.36 -25.96 -9.45
CA ALA A 218 -24.53 -27.04 -8.94
C ALA A 218 -24.89 -27.35 -7.48
N TYR A 219 -25.36 -28.57 -7.21
CA TYR A 219 -25.56 -29.07 -5.86
C TYR A 219 -24.21 -29.49 -5.27
N TYR A 220 -23.80 -28.88 -4.16
CA TYR A 220 -22.58 -29.28 -3.46
C TYR A 220 -22.92 -30.34 -2.40
N PRO A 221 -22.20 -31.48 -2.36
CA PRO A 221 -22.47 -32.50 -1.36
C PRO A 221 -22.29 -31.88 0.03
N PRO A 222 -23.30 -31.98 0.93
CA PRO A 222 -23.18 -31.47 2.27
C PRO A 222 -22.09 -32.22 3.06
N PRO A 223 -21.62 -31.65 4.20
CA PRO A 223 -20.78 -32.37 5.16
C PRO A 223 -21.53 -33.58 5.72
N HIS A 224 -21.53 -34.68 4.99
CA HIS A 224 -22.17 -35.93 5.35
C HIS A 224 -21.12 -36.84 6.01
N PRO A 225 -21.50 -37.74 6.93
CA PRO A 225 -20.55 -38.67 7.57
C PRO A 225 -19.79 -39.57 6.60
N THR A 226 -20.22 -39.64 5.33
CA THR A 226 -19.59 -40.44 4.28
C THR A 226 -18.60 -39.64 3.41
N THR A 227 -18.61 -38.31 3.50
CA THR A 227 -17.75 -37.41 2.68
C THR A 227 -16.67 -36.72 3.51
N VAL A 228 -16.79 -36.74 4.83
CA VAL A 228 -15.86 -36.13 5.77
C VAL A 228 -15.23 -37.22 6.63
N ASP A 229 -13.93 -37.13 6.87
CA ASP A 229 -13.21 -38.02 7.78
C ASP A 229 -13.88 -38.06 9.17
N ALA A 230 -14.02 -39.25 9.75
CA ALA A 230 -14.77 -39.45 10.99
C ALA A 230 -14.11 -38.75 12.20
N GLN A 231 -12.77 -38.65 12.21
CA GLN A 231 -12.05 -37.93 13.26
C GLN A 231 -12.27 -36.42 13.15
N LEU A 232 -12.26 -35.89 11.93
CA LEU A 232 -12.59 -34.49 11.68
C LEU A 232 -14.05 -34.16 12.05
N GLN A 233 -14.98 -35.04 11.71
CA GLN A 233 -16.38 -34.91 12.10
C GLN A 233 -16.53 -34.86 13.64
N MET A 234 -15.85 -35.76 14.37
CA MET A 234 -15.86 -35.74 15.84
C MET A 234 -15.27 -34.45 16.40
N GLN A 235 -14.18 -33.95 15.80
CA GLN A 235 -13.55 -32.70 16.22
C GLN A 235 -14.49 -31.51 16.04
N VAL A 236 -15.15 -31.39 14.88
CA VAL A 236 -16.12 -30.32 14.59
C VAL A 236 -17.34 -30.43 15.51
N ALA A 237 -17.87 -31.64 15.72
CA ALA A 237 -18.98 -31.88 16.63
C ALA A 237 -18.63 -31.51 18.08
N ALA A 238 -17.42 -31.84 18.54
CA ALA A 238 -16.95 -31.50 19.89
C ALA A 238 -16.79 -29.98 20.08
N GLY A 239 -16.28 -29.27 19.07
CA GLY A 239 -16.16 -27.81 19.11
C GLY A 239 -17.51 -27.10 19.13
N LEU A 240 -18.45 -27.51 18.28
CA LEU A 240 -19.80 -26.93 18.19
C LEU A 240 -20.71 -27.34 19.36
N GLY A 241 -20.50 -28.55 19.90
CA GLY A 241 -21.31 -29.17 20.95
C GLY A 241 -20.96 -28.76 22.38
N GLN A 242 -20.03 -27.81 22.58
CA GLN A 242 -19.71 -27.33 23.91
C GLN A 242 -20.96 -26.73 24.59
N PRO A 243 -21.18 -26.93 25.90
CA PRO A 243 -22.41 -26.48 26.58
C PRO A 243 -22.72 -24.99 26.46
N ARG A 244 -21.71 -24.13 26.31
CA ARG A 244 -21.88 -22.67 26.10
C ARG A 244 -22.22 -22.30 24.67
N GLN A 245 -22.04 -23.21 23.72
CA GLN A 245 -22.23 -23.00 22.29
C GLN A 245 -23.56 -23.57 21.78
N MET A 246 -24.21 -24.43 22.57
CA MET A 246 -25.54 -24.96 22.27
C MET A 246 -26.64 -24.12 22.92
N VAL A 247 -27.78 -23.99 22.26
CA VAL A 247 -29.01 -23.43 22.86
C VAL A 247 -29.40 -24.32 24.05
N PRO A 248 -29.79 -23.76 25.22
CA PRO A 248 -30.20 -24.54 26.37
C PRO A 248 -31.25 -25.60 25.99
N GLY A 249 -30.98 -26.87 26.33
CA GLY A 249 -31.86 -28.00 26.04
C GLY A 249 -31.52 -28.79 24.77
N LEU A 250 -30.59 -28.33 23.92
CA LEU A 250 -30.08 -29.14 22.81
C LEU A 250 -28.95 -30.07 23.25
N HIS A 251 -29.03 -31.33 22.84
CA HIS A 251 -28.00 -32.32 23.12
C HIS A 251 -26.77 -32.10 22.22
N PRO A 252 -25.51 -32.16 22.73
CA PRO A 252 -24.29 -31.96 21.94
C PRO A 252 -24.18 -32.83 20.69
N ASN A 253 -24.69 -34.06 20.72
CA ASN A 253 -24.72 -34.97 19.56
C ASN A 253 -25.50 -34.43 18.35
N LEU A 254 -26.33 -33.40 18.52
CA LEU A 254 -27.03 -32.74 17.42
C LEU A 254 -26.17 -31.70 16.70
N ALA A 255 -24.99 -31.33 17.24
CA ALA A 255 -24.16 -30.27 16.67
C ALA A 255 -23.80 -30.51 15.19
N TYR A 256 -23.37 -31.72 14.83
CA TYR A 256 -23.04 -32.01 13.43
C TYR A 256 -24.28 -32.06 12.51
N PRO A 257 -25.39 -32.75 12.85
CA PRO A 257 -26.64 -32.66 12.09
C PRO A 257 -27.15 -31.22 11.88
N LEU A 258 -27.05 -30.37 12.90
CA LEU A 258 -27.45 -28.97 12.87
C LEU A 258 -26.52 -28.13 11.96
N LEU A 259 -25.22 -28.46 11.90
CA LEU A 259 -24.27 -27.87 10.94
C LEU A 259 -24.57 -28.30 9.50
N THR A 260 -24.87 -29.59 9.28
CA THR A 260 -25.28 -30.10 7.95
C THR A 260 -26.54 -29.40 7.47
N ALA A 261 -27.52 -29.19 8.35
CA ALA A 261 -28.73 -28.44 8.04
C ALA A 261 -28.45 -26.97 7.73
N PHE A 262 -27.49 -26.33 8.44
CA PHE A 262 -27.06 -24.97 8.13
C PHE A 262 -26.52 -24.89 6.70
N TYR A 263 -25.59 -25.79 6.36
CA TYR A 263 -24.95 -25.85 5.04
C TYR A 263 -26.00 -26.08 3.94
N ASP A 264 -26.90 -27.03 4.13
CA ASP A 264 -27.96 -27.30 3.16
C ASP A 264 -28.86 -26.08 2.94
N ASN A 265 -29.19 -25.33 4.00
CA ASN A 265 -30.01 -24.13 3.85
C ASN A 265 -29.29 -23.00 3.13
N HIS A 266 -28.07 -22.66 3.56
CA HIS A 266 -27.40 -21.43 3.16
C HIS A 266 -26.47 -21.60 1.96
N VAL A 267 -25.99 -22.81 1.71
CA VAL A 267 -25.12 -23.13 0.58
C VAL A 267 -25.92 -23.82 -0.54
N ASN A 268 -26.73 -24.82 -0.19
CA ASN A 268 -27.50 -25.58 -1.19
C ASN A 268 -28.93 -25.04 -1.44
N GLY A 269 -29.36 -24.01 -0.70
CA GLY A 269 -30.68 -23.39 -0.87
C GLY A 269 -31.87 -24.29 -0.46
N VAL A 270 -31.65 -25.31 0.37
CA VAL A 270 -32.72 -26.22 0.83
C VAL A 270 -33.70 -25.43 1.72
N PRO A 271 -35.02 -25.44 1.41
CA PRO A 271 -36.01 -24.71 2.21
C PRO A 271 -36.05 -25.15 3.67
N MET A 272 -36.27 -24.19 4.57
CA MET A 272 -36.26 -24.43 6.02
C MET A 272 -37.26 -25.53 6.45
N ALA A 273 -38.45 -25.56 5.85
CA ALA A 273 -39.46 -26.57 6.15
C ALA A 273 -38.98 -28.01 5.86
N HIS A 274 -38.16 -28.21 4.82
CA HIS A 274 -37.58 -29.52 4.51
C HIS A 274 -36.50 -29.92 5.52
N LEU A 275 -35.80 -28.95 6.11
CA LEU A 275 -34.80 -29.20 7.14
C LEU A 275 -35.46 -29.52 8.48
N ALA A 276 -36.52 -28.79 8.84
CA ALA A 276 -37.28 -29.05 10.06
C ALA A 276 -37.83 -30.50 10.11
N ALA A 277 -38.31 -31.01 8.98
CA ALA A 277 -38.77 -32.38 8.82
C ALA A 277 -37.70 -33.45 9.08
N ARG A 278 -36.40 -33.11 9.07
CA ARG A 278 -35.31 -34.04 9.41
C ARG A 278 -35.14 -34.22 10.93
N PHE A 279 -35.57 -33.24 11.73
CA PHE A 279 -35.41 -33.25 13.18
C PHE A 279 -36.68 -33.64 13.93
N THR A 280 -37.84 -33.59 13.28
CA THR A 280 -39.11 -34.04 13.86
C THR A 280 -40.02 -34.66 12.82
N ALA A 281 -40.74 -35.71 13.19
CA ALA A 281 -41.79 -36.32 12.38
C ALA A 281 -43.16 -35.64 12.57
N ASP A 282 -43.30 -34.73 13.54
CA ASP A 282 -44.54 -33.99 13.81
C ASP A 282 -44.56 -32.65 13.05
N PRO A 283 -45.42 -32.47 12.03
CA PRO A 283 -45.53 -31.23 11.28
C PRO A 283 -45.91 -30.02 12.15
N ASN A 284 -46.61 -30.23 13.26
CA ASN A 284 -46.99 -29.14 14.16
C ASN A 284 -45.78 -28.58 14.92
N ALA A 285 -44.71 -29.36 15.04
CA ALA A 285 -43.47 -28.96 15.69
C ALA A 285 -42.51 -28.25 14.71
N TYR A 286 -42.81 -28.16 13.41
CA TYR A 286 -41.90 -27.58 12.42
C TYR A 286 -41.52 -26.14 12.78
N GLY A 287 -42.50 -25.28 13.09
CA GLY A 287 -42.22 -23.89 13.47
C GLY A 287 -41.28 -23.75 14.67
N GLN A 288 -41.41 -24.63 15.67
CA GLN A 288 -40.52 -24.65 16.85
C GLN A 288 -39.11 -25.13 16.48
N VAL A 289 -39.01 -26.16 15.63
CA VAL A 289 -37.71 -26.65 15.14
C VAL A 289 -37.02 -25.59 14.30
N GLU A 290 -37.73 -24.89 13.42
CA GLU A 290 -37.16 -23.79 12.62
C GLU A 290 -36.62 -22.67 13.51
N GLN A 291 -37.38 -22.27 14.54
CA GLN A 291 -36.91 -21.28 15.51
C GLN A 291 -35.66 -21.75 16.25
N THR A 292 -35.62 -23.04 16.62
CA THR A 292 -34.47 -23.64 17.31
C THR A 292 -33.23 -23.70 16.40
N LEU A 293 -33.40 -24.08 15.13
CA LEU A 293 -32.34 -24.06 14.12
C LEU A 293 -31.76 -22.66 13.97
N ARG A 294 -32.62 -21.66 13.76
CA ARG A 294 -32.20 -20.25 13.60
C ARG A 294 -31.52 -19.72 14.86
N ALA A 295 -32.03 -20.05 16.05
CA ALA A 295 -31.42 -19.67 17.31
C ALA A 295 -30.02 -20.29 17.48
N GLN A 296 -29.87 -21.59 17.18
CA GLN A 296 -28.60 -22.28 17.27
C GLN A 296 -27.57 -21.75 16.26
N TRP A 297 -27.98 -21.54 15.01
CA TRP A 297 -27.10 -20.98 13.99
C TRP A 297 -26.69 -19.54 14.33
N SER A 298 -27.61 -18.76 14.88
CA SER A 298 -27.31 -17.42 15.39
C SER A 298 -26.29 -17.46 16.53
N GLN A 299 -26.41 -18.41 17.47
CA GLN A 299 -25.46 -18.60 18.57
C GLN A 299 -24.06 -18.97 18.07
N TRP A 300 -23.94 -19.96 17.18
CA TRP A 300 -22.65 -20.36 16.61
C TRP A 300 -22.01 -19.27 15.74
N ARG A 301 -22.83 -18.52 15.00
CA ARG A 301 -22.37 -17.38 14.22
C ARG A 301 -21.85 -16.28 15.14
N GLY A 302 -22.61 -15.91 16.16
CA GLY A 302 -22.24 -14.87 17.12
C GLY A 302 -20.94 -15.19 17.88
N SER A 303 -20.67 -16.47 18.13
CA SER A 303 -19.44 -16.91 18.79
C SER A 303 -18.29 -17.23 17.83
N GLY A 304 -18.48 -17.12 16.51
CA GLY A 304 -17.50 -17.48 15.48
C GLY A 304 -17.26 -18.98 15.29
N HIS A 305 -17.94 -19.85 16.05
CA HIS A 305 -17.75 -21.30 15.95
C HIS A 305 -18.27 -21.87 14.62
N LEU A 306 -19.28 -21.22 14.02
CA LEU A 306 -19.77 -21.60 12.70
C LEU A 306 -18.72 -21.39 11.59
N PHE A 307 -18.04 -20.24 11.62
CA PHE A 307 -16.93 -19.94 10.71
C PHE A 307 -15.81 -20.97 10.90
N TRP A 308 -15.38 -21.19 12.15
CA TRP A 308 -14.34 -22.17 12.48
C TRP A 308 -14.67 -23.57 11.95
N ALA A 309 -15.90 -24.04 12.15
CA ALA A 309 -16.32 -25.38 11.73
C ALA A 309 -16.25 -25.54 10.20
N LEU A 310 -16.79 -24.58 9.45
CA LEU A 310 -16.83 -24.64 7.98
C LEU A 310 -15.45 -24.43 7.35
N ASP A 311 -14.61 -23.58 7.96
CA ASP A 311 -13.21 -23.42 7.57
C ASP A 311 -12.41 -24.70 7.82
N THR A 312 -12.58 -25.32 8.99
CA THR A 312 -11.95 -26.62 9.32
C THR A 312 -12.33 -27.70 8.31
N LEU A 313 -13.61 -27.80 7.95
CA LEU A 313 -14.12 -28.73 6.94
C LEU A 313 -13.65 -28.39 5.51
N SER A 314 -13.48 -27.10 5.20
CA SER A 314 -13.01 -26.67 3.88
C SER A 314 -11.54 -26.98 3.68
N ARG A 315 -10.70 -26.74 4.69
CA ARG A 315 -9.25 -27.02 4.63
C ARG A 315 -8.92 -28.50 4.51
N SER A 316 -9.77 -29.37 5.02
CA SER A 316 -9.57 -30.83 4.89
C SER A 316 -9.92 -31.37 3.51
N GLY A 317 -10.35 -30.51 2.57
CA GLY A 317 -10.87 -30.92 1.26
C GLY A 317 -12.22 -31.64 1.32
N GLY A 318 -12.85 -31.73 2.50
CA GLY A 318 -14.07 -32.52 2.70
C GLY A 318 -15.35 -31.77 2.33
N VAL A 319 -15.32 -30.43 2.29
CA VAL A 319 -16.51 -29.59 2.03
C VAL A 319 -16.12 -28.34 1.25
N TYR A 320 -16.86 -28.05 0.18
CA TYR A 320 -16.70 -26.79 -0.54
C TYR A 320 -17.51 -25.69 0.14
N VAL A 321 -16.90 -24.57 0.51
CA VAL A 321 -17.65 -23.40 1.00
C VAL A 321 -17.51 -22.30 -0.05
N PRO A 322 -18.60 -21.87 -0.72
CA PRO A 322 -18.53 -20.83 -1.73
C PRO A 322 -17.93 -19.55 -1.15
N ASN A 323 -17.09 -18.86 -1.92
CA ASN A 323 -16.42 -17.65 -1.44
C ASN A 323 -17.41 -16.57 -0.96
N ALA A 324 -18.54 -16.43 -1.66
CA ALA A 324 -19.61 -15.50 -1.29
C ALA A 324 -20.29 -15.83 0.05
N SER A 325 -20.11 -17.04 0.58
CA SER A 325 -20.70 -17.45 1.86
C SER A 325 -19.89 -16.97 3.07
N TRP A 326 -18.58 -16.71 2.94
CA TRP A 326 -17.72 -16.41 4.10
C TRP A 326 -18.18 -15.18 4.91
N GLY A 327 -18.61 -14.11 4.23
CA GLY A 327 -19.18 -12.92 4.90
C GLY A 327 -20.41 -13.23 5.77
N THR A 328 -21.20 -14.24 5.39
CA THR A 328 -22.39 -14.68 6.14
C THR A 328 -22.06 -15.57 7.32
N LEU A 329 -20.88 -16.20 7.34
CA LEU A 329 -20.41 -17.08 8.40
C LEU A 329 -19.78 -16.31 9.57
N LEU A 330 -19.30 -15.10 9.31
CA LEU A 330 -18.75 -14.22 10.33
C LEU A 330 -19.85 -13.79 11.32
N PRO A 331 -19.51 -13.48 12.58
CA PRO A 331 -20.44 -12.89 13.54
C PRO A 331 -21.24 -11.74 12.91
N PRO A 332 -22.50 -11.48 13.29
CA PRO A 332 -23.15 -10.24 12.87
C PRO A 332 -22.40 -9.04 13.49
N PRO A 333 -22.21 -7.93 12.76
CA PRO A 333 -21.59 -6.75 13.36
C PRO A 333 -22.51 -6.20 14.45
N ARG A 334 -21.92 -5.48 15.41
CA ARG A 334 -22.69 -4.79 16.44
C ARG A 334 -23.53 -3.71 15.78
N THR A 335 -24.85 -3.83 15.91
CA THR A 335 -25.77 -2.84 15.36
C THR A 335 -25.68 -1.54 16.15
N TRP A 336 -25.57 -0.43 15.42
CA TRP A 336 -25.77 0.88 15.99
C TRP A 336 -27.24 1.01 16.45
N ASN A 337 -27.45 1.42 17.70
CA ASN A 337 -28.78 1.72 18.22
C ASN A 337 -28.99 3.25 18.20
N PRO A 338 -29.83 3.78 17.30
CA PRO A 338 -30.06 5.22 17.15
C PRO A 338 -30.83 5.83 18.32
N GLY A 339 -31.32 5.04 19.30
CA GLY A 339 -32.07 5.53 20.47
C GLY A 339 -31.31 6.50 21.39
N ARG A 340 -30.07 6.86 21.04
CA ARG A 340 -29.25 7.91 21.69
C ARG A 340 -28.85 9.06 20.75
N ALA A 341 -29.25 9.04 19.48
CA ALA A 341 -28.91 10.11 18.54
C ALA A 341 -29.82 11.33 18.78
N GLU A 342 -29.24 12.53 18.81
CA GLU A 342 -29.96 13.79 19.07
C GLU A 342 -30.93 14.19 17.93
N LEU A 343 -30.84 13.55 16.76
CA LEU A 343 -31.62 13.89 15.56
C LEU A 343 -32.31 12.67 14.95
N PRO A 344 -33.49 12.85 14.31
CA PRO A 344 -34.14 11.79 13.55
C PRO A 344 -33.25 11.38 12.38
N VAL A 345 -32.94 10.09 12.26
CA VAL A 345 -32.15 9.58 11.13
C VAL A 345 -32.98 9.59 9.85
N GLY A 346 -32.35 9.91 8.71
CA GLY A 346 -33.01 10.08 7.42
C GLY A 346 -33.63 11.47 7.23
N SER A 347 -33.22 12.45 8.05
CA SER A 347 -33.75 13.83 8.00
C SER A 347 -33.16 14.68 6.88
N GLY A 348 -32.15 14.19 6.16
CA GLY A 348 -31.45 14.92 5.13
C GLY A 348 -30.07 15.40 5.55
N MET A 349 -29.31 15.84 4.55
CA MET A 349 -27.92 16.29 4.72
C MET A 349 -27.83 17.57 5.58
N SER A 350 -28.83 18.46 5.50
CA SER A 350 -28.80 19.82 6.09
C SER A 350 -29.59 19.99 7.40
N ARG A 351 -30.41 19.03 7.81
CA ARG A 351 -31.24 19.15 9.04
C ARG A 351 -30.53 18.50 10.22
N GLY A 352 -29.70 19.27 10.92
CA GLY A 352 -29.06 18.78 12.14
C GLY A 352 -28.21 19.74 12.98
N GLY A 353 -28.37 21.05 12.82
CA GLY A 353 -27.32 21.97 13.26
C GLY A 353 -26.15 21.93 12.28
N THR A 354 -25.11 22.73 12.53
CA THR A 354 -23.93 22.82 11.66
C THR A 354 -23.25 21.46 11.60
N THR A 355 -23.62 20.61 10.63
CA THR A 355 -22.75 19.49 10.23
C THR A 355 -21.42 20.13 9.87
N ASN A 356 -20.37 19.75 10.58
CA ASN A 356 -19.07 20.39 10.45
C ASN A 356 -18.53 20.17 9.03
N ARG A 357 -18.67 21.19 8.16
CA ARG A 357 -17.93 21.34 6.91
C ARG A 357 -16.59 21.94 7.27
N LEU A 358 -15.68 21.07 7.67
CA LEU A 358 -14.33 21.46 8.02
C LEU A 358 -13.52 21.58 6.73
N SER A 359 -12.63 22.57 6.66
CA SER A 359 -11.51 22.46 5.73
C SER A 359 -10.68 21.21 6.06
N ASP A 360 -9.84 20.76 5.13
CA ASP A 360 -9.01 19.58 5.36
C ASP A 360 -8.05 19.78 6.56
N VAL A 361 -7.55 21.01 6.75
CA VAL A 361 -6.74 21.38 7.92
C VAL A 361 -7.57 21.36 9.21
N GLU A 362 -8.74 21.99 9.21
CA GLU A 362 -9.63 21.99 10.38
C GLU A 362 -10.08 20.58 10.76
N ALA A 363 -10.24 19.69 9.78
CA ALA A 363 -10.57 18.29 9.97
C ALA A 363 -9.48 17.55 10.75
N GLY A 364 -8.21 17.72 10.40
CA GLY A 364 -7.09 17.12 11.14
C GLY A 364 -7.10 17.51 12.63
N TYR A 365 -7.18 18.81 12.92
CA TYR A 365 -7.26 19.30 14.30
C TYR A 365 -8.51 18.82 15.03
N TRP A 366 -9.64 18.78 14.32
CA TRP A 366 -10.88 18.31 14.90
C TRP A 366 -10.83 16.81 15.23
N SER A 367 -10.22 15.97 14.39
CA SER A 367 -10.02 14.54 14.69
C SER A 367 -9.24 14.36 15.99
N ILE A 368 -8.08 15.01 16.09
CA ILE A 368 -7.19 14.90 17.26
C ILE A 368 -7.92 15.33 18.55
N ARG A 369 -8.60 16.48 18.49
CA ARG A 369 -9.31 17.02 19.66
C ARG A 369 -10.54 16.20 20.03
N VAL A 370 -11.41 15.93 19.06
CA VAL A 370 -12.79 15.44 19.29
C VAL A 370 -12.90 13.92 19.21
N LEU A 371 -12.22 13.28 18.26
CA LEU A 371 -12.33 11.84 18.03
C LEU A 371 -11.28 11.05 18.83
N GLU A 372 -10.03 11.52 18.80
CA GLU A 372 -8.91 10.84 19.46
C GLU A 372 -8.92 11.13 20.98
N GLY A 373 -9.53 12.24 21.39
CA GLY A 373 -9.98 12.47 22.76
C GLY A 373 -8.96 13.15 23.67
N GLN A 374 -8.19 14.11 23.13
CA GLN A 374 -7.34 14.98 23.96
C GLN A 374 -8.14 15.66 25.09
N ASP A 375 -9.39 16.09 24.84
CA ASP A 375 -10.26 16.72 25.86
C ASP A 375 -10.83 15.72 26.89
N ARG A 376 -10.56 14.41 26.76
CA ARG A 376 -11.10 13.33 27.60
C ARG A 376 -10.03 12.54 28.36
N GLY A 377 -8.76 12.96 28.30
CA GLY A 377 -7.67 12.42 29.12
C GLY A 377 -7.15 11.02 28.73
N SER A 378 -7.49 10.49 27.55
CA SER A 378 -6.91 9.23 27.03
C SER A 378 -6.94 9.18 25.51
N ARG A 379 -5.80 8.88 24.86
CA ARG A 379 -5.72 8.71 23.40
C ARG A 379 -6.50 7.46 22.99
N VAL A 380 -7.08 7.45 21.80
CA VAL A 380 -7.91 6.32 21.34
C VAL A 380 -7.11 5.00 21.32
N GLN A 381 -5.82 5.05 20.96
CA GLN A 381 -4.90 3.92 21.00
C GLN A 381 -4.69 3.34 22.40
N ASP A 382 -4.75 4.17 23.45
CA ASP A 382 -4.57 3.75 24.84
C ASP A 382 -5.81 3.02 25.38
N LEU A 383 -6.95 3.16 24.69
CA LEU A 383 -8.21 2.49 25.04
C LEU A 383 -8.41 1.15 24.33
N LEU A 384 -7.56 0.85 23.34
CA LEU A 384 -7.61 -0.39 22.58
C LEU A 384 -6.57 -1.37 23.13
N PRO A 385 -6.93 -2.65 23.33
CA PRO A 385 -5.96 -3.72 23.53
C PRO A 385 -4.93 -3.78 22.39
N PRO A 386 -3.67 -4.20 22.64
CA PRO A 386 -2.62 -4.22 21.62
C PRO A 386 -2.98 -4.99 20.33
N HIS A 387 -3.76 -6.06 20.43
CA HIS A 387 -4.21 -6.83 19.26
C HIS A 387 -5.28 -6.09 18.43
N GLU A 388 -6.12 -5.27 19.07
CA GLU A 388 -7.08 -4.40 18.37
C GLU A 388 -6.32 -3.26 17.66
N VAL A 389 -5.34 -2.64 18.33
CA VAL A 389 -4.44 -1.61 17.74
C VAL A 389 -3.75 -2.15 16.49
N GLU A 390 -3.13 -3.32 16.59
CA GLU A 390 -2.43 -3.94 15.47
C GLU A 390 -3.37 -4.32 14.33
N THR A 391 -4.60 -4.76 14.64
CA THR A 391 -5.57 -5.07 13.59
C THR A 391 -6.04 -3.81 12.86
N VAL A 392 -6.31 -2.72 13.59
CA VAL A 392 -6.66 -1.42 12.97
C VAL A 392 -5.51 -0.92 12.09
N ARG A 393 -4.26 -1.01 12.58
CA ARG A 393 -3.06 -0.65 11.81
C ARG A 393 -2.95 -1.45 10.51
N ARG A 394 -3.10 -2.78 10.58
CA ARG A 394 -3.02 -3.64 9.38
C ARG A 394 -4.12 -3.36 8.39
N TYR A 395 -5.35 -3.17 8.88
CA TYR A 395 -6.48 -2.84 8.01
C TYR A 395 -6.24 -1.50 7.30
N ALA A 396 -5.87 -0.44 8.02
CA ALA A 396 -5.62 0.89 7.45
C ALA A 396 -4.32 0.97 6.61
N GLY A 397 -3.45 -0.03 6.69
CA GLY A 397 -2.32 -0.24 5.78
C GLY A 397 -2.74 -1.08 4.57
N ASP A 398 -2.35 -2.35 4.57
CA ASP A 398 -2.41 -3.20 3.37
C ASP A 398 -3.58 -4.19 3.36
N ASP A 399 -4.21 -4.48 4.51
CA ASP A 399 -5.19 -5.57 4.61
C ASP A 399 -6.64 -5.12 4.29
N PHE A 400 -6.93 -3.83 4.00
CA PHE A 400 -8.31 -3.37 3.75
C PHE A 400 -8.96 -4.07 2.54
N ASP A 401 -8.23 -4.24 1.44
CA ASP A 401 -8.74 -4.87 0.21
C ASP A 401 -9.05 -6.34 0.46
N PHE A 402 -8.17 -7.05 1.18
CA PHE A 402 -8.38 -8.43 1.60
C PHE A 402 -9.67 -8.58 2.43
N VAL A 403 -9.82 -7.76 3.48
CA VAL A 403 -10.97 -7.86 4.39
C VAL A 403 -12.26 -7.47 3.68
N ASN A 404 -12.28 -6.37 2.93
CA ASN A 404 -13.49 -5.88 2.29
C ASN A 404 -13.92 -6.75 1.10
N SER A 405 -12.98 -7.28 0.32
CA SER A 405 -13.29 -8.23 -0.75
C SER A 405 -13.93 -9.50 -0.17
N ALA A 406 -13.36 -10.04 0.92
CA ALA A 406 -13.92 -11.18 1.64
C ALA A 406 -15.35 -10.92 2.12
N LEU A 407 -15.59 -9.75 2.71
CA LEU A 407 -16.90 -9.36 3.25
C LEU A 407 -17.94 -9.11 2.15
N ARG A 408 -17.54 -8.54 1.01
CA ARG A 408 -18.41 -8.29 -0.15
C ARG A 408 -18.61 -9.52 -1.04
N GLY A 409 -17.92 -10.62 -0.76
CA GLY A 409 -17.96 -11.82 -1.58
C GLY A 409 -17.25 -11.64 -2.94
N GLN A 410 -16.39 -10.63 -3.06
CA GLN A 410 -15.53 -10.39 -4.22
C GLN A 410 -14.33 -11.34 -4.08
N SER A 411 -14.16 -12.25 -5.05
CA SER A 411 -13.18 -13.33 -5.03
C SER A 411 -11.75 -12.82 -4.81
N TYR A 412 -11.05 -13.33 -3.78
CA TYR A 412 -9.59 -13.64 -3.68
C TYR A 412 -9.19 -13.82 -2.19
N VAL A 413 -9.96 -14.59 -1.41
CA VAL A 413 -9.47 -15.04 -0.09
C VAL A 413 -8.72 -16.34 -0.31
N LEU A 414 -7.38 -16.24 -0.41
CA LEU A 414 -6.53 -17.42 -0.48
C LEU A 414 -6.81 -18.34 0.71
N ALA A 415 -6.75 -19.66 0.49
CA ALA A 415 -7.07 -20.62 1.54
C ALA A 415 -6.19 -20.44 2.79
N GLU A 416 -4.94 -19.99 2.60
CA GLU A 416 -3.99 -19.64 3.65
C GLU A 416 -4.35 -18.39 4.46
N ASP A 417 -5.08 -17.42 3.89
CA ASP A 417 -5.47 -16.18 4.58
C ASP A 417 -6.80 -16.29 5.33
N ARG A 418 -7.65 -17.27 5.00
CA ARG A 418 -8.92 -17.53 5.70
C ARG A 418 -8.80 -17.59 7.23
N PRO A 419 -7.80 -18.29 7.81
CA PRO A 419 -7.61 -18.26 9.27
C PRO A 419 -7.45 -16.86 9.87
N ARG A 420 -6.94 -15.88 9.12
CA ARG A 420 -6.73 -14.50 9.58
C ARG A 420 -8.02 -13.69 9.58
N LEU A 421 -8.96 -13.99 8.68
CA LEU A 421 -10.15 -13.18 8.46
C LEU A 421 -11.04 -13.05 9.71
N LEU A 422 -11.36 -14.17 10.38
CA LEU A 422 -12.23 -14.13 11.57
C LEU A 422 -11.62 -13.31 12.72
N PRO A 423 -10.37 -13.56 13.16
CA PRO A 423 -9.71 -12.72 14.16
C PRO A 423 -9.66 -11.25 13.77
N MET A 424 -9.34 -10.93 12.51
CA MET A 424 -9.32 -9.55 12.04
C MET A 424 -10.70 -8.87 12.14
N VAL A 425 -11.75 -9.53 11.66
CA VAL A 425 -13.11 -8.99 11.72
C VAL A 425 -13.58 -8.82 13.16
N GLN A 426 -13.31 -9.79 14.04
CA GLN A 426 -13.68 -9.69 15.46
C GLN A 426 -12.97 -8.53 16.16
N ASN A 427 -11.68 -8.34 15.90
CA ASN A 427 -10.89 -7.26 16.50
C ASN A 427 -11.29 -5.89 15.95
N LEU A 428 -11.58 -5.77 14.64
CA LEU A 428 -12.09 -4.52 14.05
C LEU A 428 -13.48 -4.16 14.59
N ASP A 429 -14.42 -5.11 14.61
CA ASP A 429 -15.75 -4.90 15.20
C ASP A 429 -15.66 -4.50 16.67
N ALA A 430 -14.75 -5.12 17.44
CA ALA A 430 -14.50 -4.77 18.83
C ALA A 430 -13.97 -3.34 18.96
N ALA A 431 -12.92 -2.99 18.22
CA ALA A 431 -12.30 -1.67 18.23
C ALA A 431 -13.30 -0.56 17.89
N LEU A 432 -14.03 -0.72 16.77
CA LEU A 432 -15.00 0.26 16.28
C LEU A 432 -16.19 0.45 17.21
N SER A 433 -16.53 -0.54 18.02
CA SER A 433 -17.67 -0.48 18.94
C SER A 433 -17.40 0.27 20.26
N ARG A 434 -16.15 0.65 20.54
CA ARG A 434 -15.76 1.23 21.84
C ARG A 434 -16.06 2.72 21.96
N ARG A 435 -16.06 3.46 20.86
CA ARG A 435 -16.31 4.91 20.86
C ARG A 435 -17.34 5.30 19.80
N PRO A 436 -18.59 5.60 20.19
CA PRO A 436 -19.51 6.28 19.29
C PRO A 436 -19.07 7.73 19.08
N PHE A 437 -19.31 8.26 17.89
CA PHE A 437 -18.99 9.64 17.55
C PHE A 437 -19.81 10.63 18.39
N PRO A 438 -19.19 11.68 18.95
CA PRO A 438 -19.88 12.58 19.87
C PRO A 438 -20.83 13.57 19.18
N GLN A 439 -20.65 13.82 17.89
CA GLN A 439 -21.41 14.80 17.12
C GLN A 439 -21.45 14.39 15.63
N PRO A 440 -22.39 14.92 14.82
CA PRO A 440 -22.45 14.59 13.41
C PRO A 440 -21.34 15.30 12.62
N PHE A 441 -20.88 14.68 11.53
CA PHE A 441 -19.88 15.26 10.62
C PHE A 441 -20.09 14.75 9.17
N LEU A 442 -19.39 15.38 8.22
CA LEU A 442 -19.28 14.89 6.85
C LEU A 442 -17.99 14.12 6.66
N MET A 443 -18.10 12.94 6.07
CA MET A 443 -17.01 12.11 5.60
C MET A 443 -17.03 12.11 4.08
N GLN A 444 -15.89 12.37 3.45
CA GLN A 444 -15.69 12.26 2.01
C GLN A 444 -15.18 10.86 1.68
N ARG A 445 -15.62 10.28 0.57
CA ARG A 445 -15.12 8.98 0.11
C ARG A 445 -15.06 8.98 -1.41
N GLY A 446 -13.88 8.75 -1.96
CA GLY A 446 -13.74 8.45 -3.38
C GLY A 446 -13.95 6.96 -3.65
N VAL A 447 -14.68 6.62 -4.72
CA VAL A 447 -14.96 5.24 -5.14
C VAL A 447 -14.77 5.07 -6.64
N ASN A 448 -14.44 3.85 -7.05
CA ASN A 448 -14.27 3.48 -8.45
C ASN A 448 -15.59 2.97 -9.05
N THR A 449 -15.61 2.84 -10.37
CA THR A 449 -16.77 2.42 -11.17
C THR A 449 -17.35 1.07 -10.75
N ASP A 450 -16.53 0.13 -10.30
CA ASP A 450 -16.97 -1.20 -9.82
C ASP A 450 -17.87 -1.09 -8.58
N PHE A 451 -17.57 -0.17 -7.66
CA PHE A 451 -18.41 0.11 -6.50
C PHE A 451 -19.76 0.69 -6.94
N ILE A 452 -19.76 1.61 -7.90
CA ILE A 452 -20.99 2.20 -8.44
C ILE A 452 -21.87 1.15 -9.13
N ASN A 453 -21.27 0.22 -9.87
CA ASN A 453 -21.98 -0.89 -10.48
C ASN A 453 -22.64 -1.79 -9.42
N MET A 454 -21.98 -2.00 -8.28
CA MET A 454 -22.55 -2.74 -7.15
C MET A 454 -23.74 -2.03 -6.49
N LEU A 455 -23.81 -0.69 -6.56
CA LEU A 455 -25.00 0.08 -6.14
C LEU A 455 -26.16 -0.02 -7.15
N GLY A 456 -25.93 -0.59 -8.34
CA GLY A 456 -26.87 -0.57 -9.47
C GLY A 456 -26.79 0.71 -10.31
N GLY A 457 -25.76 1.54 -10.11
CA GLY A 457 -25.47 2.71 -10.93
C GLY A 457 -24.60 2.37 -12.14
N ASN A 458 -24.31 3.38 -12.97
CA ASN A 458 -23.32 3.32 -14.05
C ASN A 458 -22.83 4.73 -14.35
N VAL A 459 -21.53 4.99 -14.19
CA VAL A 459 -20.91 6.33 -14.36
C VAL A 459 -21.08 6.90 -15.78
N ASP A 460 -21.22 6.04 -16.78
CA ASP A 460 -21.45 6.42 -18.18
C ASP A 460 -22.94 6.70 -18.48
N SER A 461 -23.83 6.48 -17.50
CA SER A 461 -25.27 6.66 -17.63
C SER A 461 -25.80 7.62 -16.58
N PRO A 462 -25.99 8.91 -16.91
CA PRO A 462 -26.55 9.88 -15.98
C PRO A 462 -27.90 9.47 -15.39
N ALA A 463 -28.73 8.77 -16.16
CA ALA A 463 -30.00 8.23 -15.69
C ALA A 463 -29.82 7.11 -14.65
N ALA A 464 -28.84 6.21 -14.83
CA ALA A 464 -28.53 5.18 -13.84
C ALA A 464 -27.97 5.78 -12.55
N MET A 465 -27.08 6.79 -12.66
CA MET A 465 -26.57 7.53 -11.51
C MET A 465 -27.68 8.25 -10.74
N GLN A 466 -28.56 8.96 -11.45
CA GLN A 466 -29.73 9.61 -10.84
C GLN A 466 -30.71 8.60 -10.23
N GLY A 467 -30.78 7.39 -10.78
CA GLY A 467 -31.57 6.28 -10.25
C GLY A 467 -31.13 5.79 -8.87
N LEU A 468 -29.92 6.15 -8.41
CA LEU A 468 -29.45 5.84 -7.05
C LEU A 468 -30.17 6.66 -5.98
N VAL A 469 -30.70 7.85 -6.32
CA VAL A 469 -31.33 8.75 -5.34
C VAL A 469 -32.57 8.11 -4.73
N GLY A 470 -32.63 8.07 -3.40
CA GLY A 470 -33.70 7.43 -2.62
C GLY A 470 -33.52 5.92 -2.41
N THR A 471 -32.47 5.31 -2.95
CA THR A 471 -32.10 3.93 -2.63
C THR A 471 -31.35 3.86 -1.30
N VAL A 472 -31.47 2.73 -0.61
CA VAL A 472 -30.69 2.41 0.60
C VAL A 472 -29.73 1.29 0.24
N TYR A 473 -28.44 1.54 0.46
CA TYR A 473 -27.39 0.55 0.29
C TYR A 473 -26.78 0.19 1.64
N THR A 474 -26.42 -1.08 1.83
CA THR A 474 -25.69 -1.55 3.00
C THR A 474 -24.39 -2.17 2.52
N ASP A 475 -23.25 -1.57 2.88
CA ASP A 475 -21.95 -2.09 2.49
C ASP A 475 -21.58 -3.28 3.40
N PRO A 476 -21.41 -4.51 2.87
CA PRO A 476 -20.97 -5.64 3.68
C PRO A 476 -19.56 -5.47 4.25
N GLY A 477 -18.71 -4.67 3.60
CA GLY A 477 -17.36 -4.32 4.02
C GLY A 477 -17.33 -3.17 5.03
N TYR A 478 -16.16 -2.95 5.63
CA TYR A 478 -15.91 -1.73 6.39
C TYR A 478 -15.82 -0.52 5.45
N MET A 479 -16.19 0.64 5.96
CA MET A 479 -16.24 1.86 5.15
C MET A 479 -15.22 2.87 5.66
N SER A 480 -14.11 2.98 4.95
CA SER A 480 -13.12 4.04 5.10
C SER A 480 -13.49 5.29 4.30
N GLY A 481 -13.16 6.47 4.80
CA GLY A 481 -13.23 7.73 4.08
C GLY A 481 -12.45 8.82 4.80
N SER A 482 -12.34 9.99 4.20
CA SER A 482 -11.60 11.12 4.74
C SER A 482 -12.52 12.08 5.47
N LEU A 483 -12.07 12.60 6.60
CA LEU A 483 -12.66 13.78 7.21
C LEU A 483 -12.20 15.04 6.46
N GLY A 484 -13.11 16.00 6.26
CA GLY A 484 -12.79 17.30 5.67
C GLY A 484 -13.62 17.64 4.42
N ALA A 485 -13.09 18.56 3.63
CA ALA A 485 -13.71 19.04 2.41
C ALA A 485 -13.49 18.07 1.23
N THR A 486 -12.35 17.38 1.22
CA THR A 486 -11.95 16.45 0.14
C THR A 486 -11.46 15.10 0.65
N THR A 487 -11.44 14.12 -0.26
CA THR A 487 -10.55 12.95 -0.18
C THR A 487 -9.27 13.26 -0.97
N PRO A 488 -8.08 12.88 -0.49
CA PRO A 488 -6.84 13.10 -1.25
C PRO A 488 -6.66 12.14 -2.43
N LEU A 489 -7.48 11.09 -2.50
CA LEU A 489 -7.34 10.02 -3.48
C LEU A 489 -8.10 10.30 -4.78
N GLU A 490 -7.41 10.12 -5.91
CA GLU A 490 -7.98 10.17 -7.26
C GLU A 490 -8.95 9.00 -7.50
N ARG A 491 -10.22 9.28 -7.80
CA ARG A 491 -11.28 8.28 -8.00
C ARG A 491 -12.31 8.71 -9.06
N ASP A 492 -13.12 7.74 -9.52
CA ASP A 492 -14.15 7.96 -10.55
C ASP A 492 -15.36 8.75 -10.03
N VAL A 493 -15.76 8.52 -8.77
CA VAL A 493 -16.93 9.15 -8.12
C VAL A 493 -16.61 9.54 -6.69
N TYR A 494 -17.11 10.69 -6.24
CA TYR A 494 -16.91 11.22 -4.89
C TYR A 494 -18.22 11.23 -4.12
N ILE A 495 -18.22 10.68 -2.91
CA ILE A 495 -19.39 10.56 -2.04
C ILE A 495 -19.17 11.40 -0.78
N ALA A 496 -20.05 12.36 -0.52
CA ALA A 496 -20.15 12.99 0.79
C ALA A 496 -21.19 12.24 1.64
N ILE A 497 -20.75 11.73 2.77
CA ILE A 497 -21.50 10.87 3.67
C ILE A 497 -21.69 11.61 5.00
N ARG A 498 -22.94 11.94 5.34
CA ARG A 498 -23.27 12.45 6.67
C ARG A 498 -23.30 11.30 7.66
N VAL A 499 -22.39 11.33 8.62
CA VAL A 499 -22.31 10.38 9.74
C VAL A 499 -23.00 11.00 10.96
N PRO A 500 -24.05 10.39 11.53
CA PRO A 500 -24.77 10.95 12.66
C PRO A 500 -24.00 10.78 13.98
N ALA A 501 -24.28 11.67 14.94
CA ALA A 501 -23.84 11.49 16.32
C ALA A 501 -24.33 10.14 16.87
N GLY A 502 -23.50 9.53 17.70
CA GLY A 502 -23.76 8.23 18.30
C GLY A 502 -23.45 7.03 17.39
N HIS A 503 -23.16 7.23 16.11
CA HIS A 503 -22.71 6.15 15.23
C HIS A 503 -21.31 5.66 15.67
N ASN A 504 -21.06 4.37 15.53
CA ASN A 504 -19.76 3.78 15.87
C ASN A 504 -18.72 4.08 14.77
N GLY A 505 -17.47 4.22 15.16
CA GLY A 505 -16.34 4.38 14.26
C GLY A 505 -15.09 4.88 15.00
N LEU A 506 -14.00 5.07 14.27
CA LEU A 506 -12.76 5.63 14.83
C LEU A 506 -11.99 6.41 13.76
N SER A 507 -11.14 7.33 14.22
CA SER A 507 -10.08 7.91 13.38
C SER A 507 -8.91 6.93 13.34
N THR A 508 -8.41 6.59 12.15
CA THR A 508 -7.27 5.70 11.95
C THR A 508 -5.93 6.46 11.93
N MET A 509 -5.96 7.80 11.90
CA MET A 509 -4.78 8.66 11.87
C MET A 509 -3.71 8.31 12.93
N PRO A 510 -4.05 7.91 14.18
CA PRO A 510 -3.03 7.57 15.18
C PRO A 510 -2.32 6.23 14.95
N PHE A 511 -2.83 5.39 14.04
CA PHE A 511 -2.41 4.00 13.88
C PHE A 511 -1.43 3.81 12.72
N VAL A 512 -1.55 4.64 11.67
CA VAL A 512 -0.78 4.56 10.42
C VAL A 512 -0.46 5.97 9.93
N GLU A 513 0.79 6.20 9.50
CA GLU A 513 1.26 7.51 9.03
C GLU A 513 0.54 7.98 7.75
N THR A 514 0.25 7.05 6.83
CA THR A 514 -0.53 7.34 5.61
C THR A 514 -1.95 7.82 5.93
N ALA A 515 -2.58 7.24 6.95
CA ALA A 515 -3.92 7.62 7.39
C ALA A 515 -3.99 9.06 7.94
N ALA A 516 -2.88 9.61 8.43
CA ALA A 516 -2.82 11.01 8.87
C ALA A 516 -2.95 12.00 7.70
N GLY A 517 -2.29 11.71 6.57
CA GLY A 517 -2.46 12.48 5.32
C GLY A 517 -3.87 12.34 4.73
N GLU A 518 -4.48 11.15 4.89
CA GLU A 518 -5.84 10.87 4.42
C GLU A 518 -6.96 11.35 5.33
N ARG A 519 -6.64 11.78 6.55
CA ARG A 519 -7.60 12.15 7.59
C ARG A 519 -8.64 11.04 7.78
N GLU A 520 -8.17 9.80 7.77
CA GLU A 520 -9.02 8.64 7.55
C GLU A 520 -9.91 8.35 8.78
N ILE A 521 -11.19 8.13 8.49
CA ILE A 521 -12.24 7.67 9.40
C ILE A 521 -12.71 6.30 8.95
N LEU A 522 -12.72 5.36 9.89
CA LEU A 522 -13.22 4.00 9.66
C LEU A 522 -14.59 3.81 10.31
N LEU A 523 -15.55 3.38 9.50
CA LEU A 523 -16.90 3.00 9.92
C LEU A 523 -17.06 1.47 9.92
N PRO A 524 -17.91 0.94 10.83
CA PRO A 524 -18.18 -0.50 10.92
C PRO A 524 -18.76 -1.06 9.62
N ARG A 525 -18.52 -2.34 9.40
CA ARG A 525 -19.15 -3.09 8.31
C ARG A 525 -20.67 -3.21 8.49
N ASN A 526 -21.38 -3.45 7.39
CA ASN A 526 -22.85 -3.35 7.31
C ASN A 526 -23.37 -1.95 7.68
N THR A 527 -22.60 -0.90 7.38
CA THR A 527 -23.11 0.47 7.45
C THR A 527 -24.11 0.69 6.32
N SER A 528 -25.34 1.07 6.68
CA SER A 528 -26.39 1.42 5.72
C SER A 528 -26.41 2.92 5.45
N MET A 529 -26.62 3.32 4.20
CA MET A 529 -26.75 4.72 3.79
C MET A 529 -27.86 4.91 2.77
N VAL A 530 -28.53 6.07 2.82
CA VAL A 530 -29.53 6.51 1.84
C VAL A 530 -28.95 7.62 0.98
N PHE A 531 -29.15 7.57 -0.34
CA PHE A 531 -28.66 8.60 -1.26
C PHE A 531 -29.66 9.75 -1.43
N HIS A 532 -29.19 10.99 -1.29
CA HIS A 532 -29.96 12.22 -1.44
C HIS A 532 -29.73 12.95 -2.76
N ALA A 533 -28.57 12.79 -3.39
CA ALA A 533 -28.29 13.36 -4.71
C ALA A 533 -27.24 12.56 -5.48
N ALA A 534 -27.31 12.70 -6.79
CA ALA A 534 -26.30 12.27 -7.75
C ALA A 534 -26.22 13.30 -8.87
N TYR A 535 -25.07 13.96 -9.03
CA TYR A 535 -24.89 15.02 -10.03
C TYR A 535 -23.44 15.08 -10.52
N GLN A 536 -23.25 15.71 -11.68
CA GLN A 536 -21.92 16.04 -12.19
C GLN A 536 -21.61 17.51 -11.95
N ALA A 537 -20.35 17.82 -11.65
CA ALA A 537 -19.87 19.19 -11.54
C ALA A 537 -18.40 19.28 -12.00
N GLU A 538 -18.00 20.46 -12.48
CA GLU A 538 -16.58 20.73 -12.72
C GLU A 538 -15.87 20.94 -11.39
N ALA A 539 -14.77 20.24 -11.20
CA ALA A 539 -13.94 20.30 -10.01
C ALA A 539 -12.51 19.85 -10.33
N VAL A 540 -11.59 20.15 -9.41
CA VAL A 540 -10.21 19.69 -9.44
C VAL A 540 -10.17 18.27 -8.92
N GLN A 541 -9.73 17.35 -9.77
CA GLN A 541 -9.55 15.95 -9.40
C GLN A 541 -8.35 15.82 -8.44
N PRO A 542 -8.55 15.25 -7.24
CA PRO A 542 -7.45 14.95 -6.32
C PRO A 542 -6.38 14.10 -7.00
N GLY A 543 -5.11 14.30 -6.62
CA GLY A 543 -3.96 13.59 -7.20
C GLY A 543 -3.46 14.19 -8.51
N SER A 544 -4.30 14.30 -9.54
CA SER A 544 -3.90 14.86 -10.84
C SER A 544 -3.84 16.39 -10.84
N GLY A 545 -4.71 17.04 -10.06
CA GLY A 545 -4.90 18.50 -10.09
C GLY A 545 -5.65 18.98 -11.33
N ASP A 546 -6.13 18.06 -12.18
CA ASP A 546 -6.82 18.41 -13.42
C ASP A 546 -8.26 18.86 -13.12
N ARG A 547 -8.67 19.95 -13.75
CA ARG A 547 -10.07 20.38 -13.74
C ARG A 547 -10.87 19.53 -14.73
N THR A 548 -11.77 18.70 -14.20
CA THR A 548 -12.60 17.79 -15.00
C THR A 548 -14.04 17.73 -14.48
N THR A 549 -14.95 17.20 -15.29
CA THR A 549 -16.32 16.92 -14.87
C THR A 549 -16.34 15.61 -14.07
N MET A 550 -16.65 15.70 -12.78
CA MET A 550 -16.68 14.55 -11.87
C MET A 550 -18.08 14.25 -11.38
N TRP A 551 -18.33 12.99 -11.01
CA TRP A 551 -19.57 12.58 -10.36
C TRP A 551 -19.49 12.78 -8.85
N PHE A 552 -20.56 13.36 -8.29
CA PHE A 552 -20.76 13.55 -6.87
C PHE A 552 -22.04 12.85 -6.40
N LEU A 553 -21.93 12.15 -5.28
CA LEU A 553 -23.03 11.53 -4.56
C LEU A 553 -23.13 12.15 -3.16
N GLU A 554 -24.36 12.30 -2.68
CA GLU A 554 -24.62 12.72 -1.30
C GLU A 554 -25.42 11.65 -0.58
N ALA A 555 -24.95 11.21 0.58
CA ALA A 555 -25.56 10.11 1.33
C ALA A 555 -25.63 10.40 2.84
N GLU A 556 -26.62 9.83 3.51
CA GLU A 556 -26.76 9.88 4.97
C GLU A 556 -26.70 8.45 5.52
N VAL A 557 -25.90 8.23 6.58
CA VAL A 557 -25.90 6.94 7.29
C VAL A 557 -27.24 6.75 8.02
N VAL A 558 -27.86 5.59 7.81
CA VAL A 558 -29.16 5.21 8.39
C VAL A 558 -29.06 3.90 9.18
N PRO A 559 -30.00 3.60 10.10
CA PRO A 559 -29.99 2.34 10.81
C PRO A 559 -30.17 1.16 9.85
N LEU A 560 -29.60 0.01 10.21
CA LEU A 560 -29.76 -1.21 9.44
C LEU A 560 -31.24 -1.57 9.28
N GLY A 561 -31.67 -1.84 8.04
CA GLY A 561 -33.07 -2.14 7.71
C GLY A 561 -33.98 -0.92 7.59
N TRP A 562 -33.46 0.30 7.78
CA TRP A 562 -34.21 1.53 7.53
C TRP A 562 -34.65 1.60 6.06
N ARG A 563 -35.87 2.12 5.84
CA ARG A 563 -36.43 2.33 4.51
C ARG A 563 -37.03 3.74 4.44
N PRO A 564 -36.95 4.42 3.29
CA PRO A 564 -37.65 5.67 3.09
C PRO A 564 -39.16 5.47 3.33
N GLY A 565 -39.73 6.26 4.24
CA GLY A 565 -41.18 6.33 4.38
C GLY A 565 -41.83 6.97 3.14
N PRO A 566 -43.16 6.84 2.96
CA PRO A 566 -43.86 7.43 1.82
C PRO A 566 -43.71 8.96 1.71
N ASP A 567 -43.51 9.63 2.85
CA ASP A 567 -43.32 11.09 2.93
C ASP A 567 -41.85 11.51 2.90
N TRP A 568 -40.91 10.56 2.85
CA TRP A 568 -39.50 10.87 2.76
C TRP A 568 -39.18 11.53 1.42
N ARG A 569 -38.32 12.54 1.44
CA ARG A 569 -37.83 13.23 0.24
C ARG A 569 -36.31 13.39 0.34
N PRO A 570 -35.58 13.28 -0.78
CA PRO A 570 -34.17 13.64 -0.82
C PRO A 570 -33.95 15.08 -0.35
N ALA A 571 -32.91 15.30 0.42
CA ALA A 571 -32.57 16.60 0.99
C ALA A 571 -31.04 16.78 0.95
N PRO A 572 -30.46 16.91 -0.26
CA PRO A 572 -29.03 17.13 -0.44
C PRO A 572 -28.64 18.57 -0.09
N TYR A 573 -27.34 18.83 -0.01
CA TYR A 573 -26.78 20.16 -0.02
C TYR A 573 -26.67 20.72 -1.45
N GLY A 574 -26.22 19.92 -2.41
CA GLY A 574 -26.08 20.29 -3.84
C GLY A 574 -24.78 21.00 -4.20
N ASP A 575 -23.84 21.14 -3.28
CA ASP A 575 -22.65 22.00 -3.37
C ASP A 575 -21.38 21.31 -2.86
N ILE A 576 -21.37 19.99 -2.66
CA ILE A 576 -20.21 19.24 -2.13
C ILE A 576 -18.96 19.41 -3.00
N HIS A 577 -19.15 19.64 -4.31
CA HIS A 577 -18.08 19.87 -5.27
C HIS A 577 -17.30 21.17 -5.03
N GLU A 578 -17.82 22.10 -4.20
CA GLU A 578 -17.12 23.32 -3.80
C GLU A 578 -15.85 23.02 -3.00
N GLY A 579 -15.82 21.91 -2.26
CA GLY A 579 -14.61 21.44 -1.56
C GLY A 579 -13.46 21.09 -2.50
N TYR A 580 -13.76 20.81 -3.78
CA TYR A 580 -12.82 20.35 -4.80
C TYR A 580 -12.46 21.48 -5.79
N GLN A 581 -12.46 22.75 -5.36
CA GLN A 581 -12.05 23.88 -6.20
C GLN A 581 -10.59 24.27 -5.91
N GLU A 582 -9.90 24.92 -6.86
CA GLU A 582 -8.46 25.27 -6.77
C GLU A 582 -8.09 26.06 -5.51
N ASP A 583 -8.98 26.94 -5.03
CA ASP A 583 -8.75 27.74 -3.83
C ASP A 583 -8.93 26.95 -2.53
N ALA A 584 -9.71 25.85 -2.56
CA ALA A 584 -9.90 24.96 -1.43
C ALA A 584 -8.76 23.92 -1.29
N ALA A 585 -8.19 23.49 -2.42
CA ALA A 585 -7.06 22.55 -2.44
C ALA A 585 -5.74 23.17 -1.93
N ARG A 586 -5.55 24.49 -2.10
CA ARG A 586 -4.33 25.21 -1.67
C ARG A 586 -4.12 25.27 -0.17
N ASP A 587 -5.18 25.16 0.64
CA ASP A 587 -5.04 25.16 2.10
C ASP A 587 -4.63 23.78 2.66
N SER A 588 -4.75 22.69 1.88
CA SER A 588 -4.50 21.32 2.35
C SER A 588 -3.05 20.81 2.20
N ASP A 589 -2.21 21.48 1.40
CA ASP A 589 -0.85 20.97 1.06
C ASP A 589 0.28 21.58 1.93
N SER A 590 -0.06 22.11 3.11
CA SER A 590 0.94 22.52 4.10
C SER A 590 1.32 21.36 5.02
N ASP A 591 2.21 20.49 4.53
CA ASP A 591 2.95 19.52 5.34
C ASP A 591 3.86 20.28 6.34
N ASP A 592 3.48 20.33 7.62
CA ASP A 592 4.38 20.69 8.74
C ASP A 592 4.41 19.49 9.72
N ASP A 593 5.58 18.88 9.84
CA ASP A 593 5.93 17.86 10.83
C ASP A 593 5.75 18.42 12.25
N MET A 594 5.01 17.75 13.15
CA MET A 594 5.44 17.56 14.56
C MET A 594 4.54 16.63 15.40
N TYR A 595 5.22 15.68 16.04
CA TYR A 595 4.76 14.97 17.24
C TYR A 595 4.93 15.89 18.46
N ALA A 596 3.92 15.95 19.34
CA ALA A 596 4.09 16.37 20.73
C ALA A 596 3.27 15.50 21.68
N SER A 597 3.87 15.14 22.82
CA SER A 597 3.19 14.60 23.99
C SER A 597 3.41 15.53 25.19
N SER A 598 2.32 15.77 25.90
CA SER A 598 2.16 16.60 27.09
C SER A 598 2.68 15.95 28.38
N ASP A 599 3.24 16.79 29.26
CA ASP A 599 3.41 16.57 30.71
C ASP A 599 2.21 17.14 31.50
N ASP A 600 2.06 16.75 32.78
CA ASP A 600 1.15 17.36 33.77
C ASP A 600 1.79 17.50 35.19
N ASP A 601 1.63 18.71 35.77
CA ASP A 601 1.50 19.23 37.15
C ASP A 601 2.53 19.11 38.31
N LEU A 602 2.88 20.28 38.94
CA LEU A 602 2.90 20.64 40.40
C LEU A 602 3.52 22.06 40.71
N PRO A 603 3.36 22.67 41.93
CA PRO A 603 2.61 23.90 42.24
C PRO A 603 3.37 25.26 42.27
N GLN A 604 2.59 26.35 42.32
CA GLN A 604 2.99 27.76 42.23
C GLN A 604 3.68 28.34 43.49
N SER A 605 4.69 29.21 43.27
CA SER A 605 5.18 30.22 44.23
C SER A 605 5.39 31.57 43.51
N PRO A 606 5.03 32.73 44.09
CA PRO A 606 5.14 34.02 43.41
C PRO A 606 6.45 34.75 43.71
N ASP A 607 6.83 35.63 42.77
CA ASP A 607 7.83 36.73 42.85
C ASP A 607 9.11 36.58 42.02
N GLY A 608 8.94 36.62 40.69
CA GLY A 608 9.96 37.04 39.71
C GLY A 608 9.28 37.50 38.41
N PRO A 609 9.84 38.48 37.66
CA PRO A 609 9.24 38.90 36.38
C PRO A 609 9.29 37.73 35.39
N GLN A 610 8.14 37.09 35.18
CA GLN A 610 7.94 35.99 34.24
C GLN A 610 8.01 36.50 32.81
N VAL A 611 9.20 36.44 32.20
CA VAL A 611 9.37 36.88 30.80
C VAL A 611 8.88 35.79 29.82
N ILE A 612 8.91 34.50 30.19
CA ILE A 612 8.32 33.39 29.41
C ILE A 612 7.71 32.29 30.32
N GLY A 613 8.40 31.92 31.40
CA GLY A 613 8.00 30.82 32.27
C GLY A 613 6.60 30.98 32.87
N GLY A 614 5.76 29.96 32.70
CA GLY A 614 4.40 29.90 33.22
C GLY A 614 3.28 30.08 32.18
N ARG A 615 3.60 30.45 30.92
CA ARG A 615 2.60 30.55 29.84
C ARG A 615 2.50 29.29 28.97
N ASP A 616 3.57 28.51 28.96
CA ASP A 616 3.80 27.29 28.18
C ASP A 616 3.86 26.02 29.06
N GLY A 617 3.62 26.17 30.37
CA GLY A 617 3.80 25.09 31.35
C GLY A 617 5.26 24.79 31.71
N LEU A 618 6.26 25.48 31.12
CA LEU A 618 7.67 25.26 31.45
C LEU A 618 8.10 26.03 32.72
N PRO A 619 8.96 25.42 33.55
CA PRO A 619 9.66 26.14 34.61
C PRO A 619 10.47 27.32 34.04
N PRO A 620 10.53 28.49 34.72
CA PRO A 620 11.27 29.66 34.24
C PRO A 620 12.74 29.38 33.88
N GLU A 621 13.42 28.49 34.64
CA GLU A 621 14.80 28.11 34.36
C GLU A 621 14.90 27.33 33.04
N ARG A 622 13.92 26.47 32.74
CA ARG A 622 13.89 25.69 31.50
C ARG A 622 13.58 26.60 30.31
N ALA A 623 12.63 27.51 30.45
CA ALA A 623 12.32 28.50 29.42
C ALA A 623 13.53 29.40 29.11
N ALA A 624 14.32 29.79 30.12
CA ALA A 624 15.54 30.57 29.92
C ALA A 624 16.61 29.80 29.11
N VAL A 625 16.82 28.50 29.41
CA VAL A 625 17.76 27.64 28.66
C VAL A 625 17.33 27.49 27.19
N LEU A 626 16.03 27.27 26.95
CA LEU A 626 15.52 27.14 25.58
C LEU A 626 15.57 28.46 24.81
N LEU A 627 15.36 29.60 25.47
CA LEU A 627 15.51 30.92 24.85
C LEU A 627 16.98 31.25 24.52
N ASP A 628 17.92 30.85 25.38
CA ASP A 628 19.36 30.99 25.12
C ASP A 628 19.78 30.14 23.91
N ALA A 629 19.34 28.87 23.86
CA ALA A 629 19.52 28.00 22.69
C ALA A 629 18.88 28.59 21.41
N TYR A 630 17.72 29.24 21.53
CA TYR A 630 17.04 29.90 20.41
C TYR A 630 17.89 31.05 19.86
N TYR A 631 18.45 31.86 20.76
CA TYR A 631 19.31 32.99 20.40
C TYR A 631 20.64 32.51 19.79
N ASP A 632 21.29 31.53 20.42
CA ASP A 632 22.51 30.89 19.92
C ASP A 632 22.33 30.36 18.49
N HIS A 633 21.18 29.75 18.19
CA HIS A 633 20.90 29.21 16.87
C HIS A 633 20.55 30.25 15.82
N TYR A 634 19.58 31.13 16.13
CA TYR A 634 19.00 32.06 15.14
C TYR A 634 19.72 33.40 15.04
N VAL A 635 20.50 33.79 16.06
CA VAL A 635 21.26 35.06 16.08
C VAL A 635 22.75 34.80 15.93
N ASP A 636 23.33 33.91 16.74
CA ASP A 636 24.78 33.68 16.73
C ASP A 636 25.22 32.64 15.69
N GLY A 637 24.27 32.01 15.00
CA GLY A 637 24.55 31.11 13.89
C GLY A 637 25.02 29.71 14.30
N LYS A 638 25.06 29.37 15.60
CA LYS A 638 25.49 28.05 16.07
C LYS A 638 24.58 26.94 15.54
N SER A 639 25.15 25.77 15.26
CA SER A 639 24.37 24.60 14.84
C SER A 639 23.61 24.01 16.03
N LEU A 640 22.38 23.54 15.81
CA LEU A 640 21.64 22.76 16.81
C LEU A 640 22.40 21.49 17.23
N ASP A 641 23.25 20.93 16.35
CA ASP A 641 24.15 19.82 16.69
C ASP A 641 25.16 20.21 17.78
N SER A 642 25.65 21.44 17.75
CA SER A 642 26.61 21.95 18.73
C SER A 642 25.91 22.25 20.08
N ILE A 643 24.70 22.80 20.00
CA ILE A 643 23.86 23.17 21.14
C ILE A 643 23.40 21.91 21.90
N PHE A 644 22.82 20.93 21.21
CA PHE A 644 22.22 19.74 21.84
C PHE A 644 23.13 18.51 21.84
N ARG A 645 24.21 18.49 21.05
CA ARG A 645 25.21 17.40 21.01
C ARG A 645 24.61 16.01 20.78
N GLY A 646 23.52 15.94 20.02
CA GLY A 646 22.80 14.70 19.71
C GLY A 646 21.73 14.29 20.72
N ASP A 647 21.43 15.13 21.72
CA ASP A 647 20.29 14.92 22.61
C ASP A 647 18.96 15.23 21.87
N SER A 648 18.43 14.22 21.19
CA SER A 648 17.20 14.34 20.40
C SER A 648 15.96 14.65 21.24
N ALA A 649 15.96 14.35 22.54
CA ALA A 649 14.85 14.68 23.43
C ALA A 649 14.87 16.17 23.80
N ALA A 650 16.04 16.70 24.16
CA ALA A 650 16.19 18.13 24.46
C ALA A 650 15.90 19.00 23.23
N GLU A 651 16.33 18.54 22.06
CA GLU A 651 16.09 19.22 20.79
C GLU A 651 14.62 19.19 20.37
N ARG A 652 13.94 18.05 20.53
CA ARG A 652 12.49 17.96 20.29
C ARG A 652 11.74 18.95 21.18
N GLN A 653 12.08 18.99 22.47
CA GLN A 653 11.49 19.95 23.41
C GLN A 653 11.76 21.40 22.99
N PHE A 654 12.96 21.69 22.45
CA PHE A 654 13.28 22.99 21.90
C PHE A 654 12.38 23.35 20.72
N HIS A 655 12.17 22.45 19.76
CA HIS A 655 11.28 22.70 18.63
C HIS A 655 9.81 22.89 19.07
N GLU A 656 9.29 22.02 19.93
CA GLU A 656 7.92 22.11 20.46
C GLU A 656 7.69 23.44 21.17
N ALA A 657 8.57 23.80 22.11
CA ALA A 657 8.44 25.03 22.89
C ALA A 657 8.55 26.28 22.01
N THR A 658 9.50 26.30 21.07
CA THR A 658 9.76 27.50 20.27
C THR A 658 8.75 27.70 19.14
N THR A 659 8.17 26.62 18.61
CA THR A 659 6.98 26.70 17.74
C THR A 659 5.79 27.25 18.51
N TYR A 660 5.47 26.67 19.68
CA TYR A 660 4.40 27.19 20.53
C TYR A 660 4.58 28.67 20.88
N TRP A 661 5.80 29.10 21.24
CA TRP A 661 6.06 30.51 21.55
C TRP A 661 5.88 31.44 20.36
N ARG A 662 6.20 30.99 19.14
CA ARG A 662 6.00 31.78 17.91
C ARG A 662 4.52 31.92 17.60
N GLU A 663 3.78 30.82 17.61
CA GLU A 663 2.37 30.77 17.23
C GLU A 663 1.46 31.48 18.24
N SER A 664 1.73 31.32 19.54
CA SER A 664 1.00 32.02 20.61
C SER A 664 1.36 33.51 20.69
N GLY A 665 2.41 33.96 20.00
CA GLY A 665 2.98 35.30 20.14
C GLY A 665 3.76 35.53 21.44
N ALA A 666 3.92 34.50 22.29
CA ALA A 666 4.68 34.60 23.54
C ALA A 666 6.14 35.02 23.31
N LEU A 667 6.79 34.51 22.25
CA LEU A 667 8.16 34.87 21.89
C LEU A 667 8.29 36.36 21.60
N ARG A 668 7.39 36.91 20.76
CA ARG A 668 7.40 38.35 20.41
C ARG A 668 7.27 39.22 21.67
N GLN A 669 6.37 38.85 22.57
CA GLN A 669 6.17 39.59 23.81
C GLN A 669 7.42 39.54 24.70
N ALA A 670 8.03 38.36 24.85
CA ALA A 670 9.25 38.18 25.63
C ALA A 670 10.44 38.99 25.08
N LEU A 671 10.63 39.00 23.76
CA LEU A 671 11.67 39.79 23.09
C LEU A 671 11.45 41.30 23.27
N HIS A 672 10.20 41.76 23.24
CA HIS A 672 9.89 43.15 23.59
C HIS A 672 10.19 43.48 25.04
N ASP A 673 9.89 42.57 25.97
CA ASP A 673 10.18 42.75 27.39
C ASP A 673 11.71 42.78 27.64
N LEU A 674 12.49 41.93 26.95
CA LEU A 674 13.96 41.99 26.91
C LEU A 674 14.47 43.34 26.40
N GLY A 675 13.86 43.85 25.32
CA GLY A 675 14.17 45.19 24.80
C GLY A 675 13.92 46.30 25.84
N ARG A 676 12.86 46.21 26.64
CA ARG A 676 12.56 47.20 27.69
C ARG A 676 13.55 47.18 28.84
N VAL A 677 14.18 46.05 29.12
CA VAL A 677 15.22 45.92 30.16
C VAL A 677 16.64 46.14 29.62
N GLY A 678 16.80 46.52 28.34
CA GLY A 678 18.04 47.03 27.78
C GLY A 678 18.79 46.11 26.82
N TYR A 679 18.23 44.95 26.46
CA TYR A 679 18.82 44.10 25.42
C TYR A 679 18.60 44.73 24.04
N GLN A 680 19.64 44.73 23.20
CA GLN A 680 19.52 45.25 21.84
C GLN A 680 19.00 44.17 20.89
N PRO A 681 18.06 44.49 19.98
CA PRO A 681 17.65 43.57 18.92
C PRO A 681 18.81 43.29 17.95
N PRO A 682 18.82 42.14 17.25
CA PRO A 682 19.83 41.82 16.26
C PRO A 682 19.71 42.71 15.00
N PRO A 683 20.68 42.62 14.06
CA PRO A 683 20.61 43.25 12.74
C PRO A 683 19.42 42.70 11.92
N GLY A 684 18.23 43.29 12.10
CA GLY A 684 16.97 42.76 11.57
C GLY A 684 15.77 43.04 12.47
N GLY A 685 16.01 43.46 13.72
CA GLY A 685 14.94 43.73 14.69
C GLY A 685 14.45 42.45 15.40
N TRP A 686 13.51 42.60 16.32
CA TRP A 686 12.92 41.44 17.00
C TRP A 686 12.08 40.57 16.06
N ASP A 687 11.53 41.15 14.98
CA ASP A 687 10.73 40.40 14.01
C ASP A 687 11.54 39.35 13.23
N SER A 688 12.83 39.59 12.99
CA SER A 688 13.69 38.58 12.35
C SER A 688 13.99 37.37 13.25
N ILE A 689 13.77 37.51 14.56
CA ILE A 689 13.88 36.41 15.54
C ILE A 689 12.55 35.68 15.68
N VAL A 690 11.43 36.40 15.64
CA VAL A 690 10.08 35.79 15.72
C VAL A 690 9.81 34.94 14.48
N ASN A 691 10.22 35.42 13.31
CA ASN A 691 10.11 34.69 12.04
C ASN A 691 11.50 34.52 11.43
N PRO A 692 12.31 33.58 11.93
CA PRO A 692 13.66 33.39 11.44
C PRO A 692 13.62 32.91 9.99
N THR A 693 14.44 33.54 9.15
CA THR A 693 14.66 33.13 7.76
C THR A 693 15.38 31.79 7.73
N ARG A 694 16.40 31.64 8.57
CA ARG A 694 17.17 30.41 8.77
C ARG A 694 16.31 29.34 9.42
N ARG A 695 16.35 28.13 8.88
CA ARG A 695 15.74 26.94 9.46
C ARG A 695 16.70 25.77 9.29
N THR A 696 16.67 24.83 10.25
CA THR A 696 17.46 23.61 10.15
C THR A 696 16.62 22.37 10.43
N VAL A 697 16.85 21.30 9.68
CA VAL A 697 16.12 20.03 9.81
C VAL A 697 17.14 18.87 9.71
N PRO A 698 17.12 17.90 10.64
CA PRO A 698 17.95 16.70 10.50
C PRO A 698 17.49 15.88 9.30
N LEU A 699 18.43 15.37 8.50
CA LEU A 699 18.09 14.43 7.44
C LEU A 699 17.75 13.07 8.08
N PRO A 700 16.55 12.50 7.89
CA PRO A 700 16.25 11.16 8.37
C PRO A 700 17.22 10.14 7.75
N ASP A 701 17.68 9.16 8.52
CA ASP A 701 18.64 8.16 8.05
C ASP A 701 18.14 7.40 6.81
N THR A 702 16.83 7.17 6.72
CA THR A 702 16.17 6.54 5.57
C THR A 702 16.22 7.42 4.33
N MET A 703 16.01 8.73 4.48
CA MET A 703 16.12 9.70 3.39
C MET A 703 17.58 9.84 2.96
N ALA A 704 18.51 9.92 3.91
CA ALA A 704 19.95 9.93 3.65
C ALA A 704 20.36 8.71 2.80
N ALA A 705 20.00 7.50 3.24
CA ALA A 705 20.32 6.27 2.54
C ALA A 705 19.72 6.24 1.12
N LYS A 706 18.48 6.73 0.95
CA LYS A 706 17.79 6.77 -0.36
C LYS A 706 18.53 7.62 -1.40
N PHE A 707 19.19 8.69 -0.98
CA PHE A 707 20.01 9.52 -1.86
C PHE A 707 21.47 9.05 -1.96
N GLY A 708 21.78 7.86 -1.43
CA GLY A 708 23.12 7.29 -1.45
C GLY A 708 24.11 8.01 -0.52
N ASN A 709 23.63 8.79 0.44
CA ASN A 709 24.47 9.49 1.43
C ASN A 709 25.11 8.46 2.38
N SER A 710 26.43 8.35 2.31
CA SER A 710 27.25 7.62 3.27
C SER A 710 28.34 8.56 3.80
N PRO A 711 28.35 8.88 5.10
CA PRO A 711 29.30 9.83 5.67
C PRO A 711 30.75 9.52 5.27
N GLY A 712 31.46 10.53 4.77
CA GLY A 712 32.85 10.40 4.33
C GLY A 712 33.05 10.02 2.86
N GLN A 713 31.98 9.92 2.07
CA GLN A 713 32.07 9.80 0.61
C GLN A 713 32.92 10.91 0.00
N SER A 714 33.61 10.60 -1.09
CA SER A 714 34.43 11.56 -1.82
C SER A 714 34.23 11.41 -3.33
N GLN A 715 34.32 12.53 -4.04
CA GLN A 715 34.18 12.59 -5.49
C GLN A 715 35.32 13.41 -6.09
N ASP A 716 36.07 12.79 -6.99
CA ASP A 716 37.03 13.47 -7.85
C ASP A 716 36.28 14.19 -8.97
N LEU A 717 36.68 15.43 -9.23
CA LEU A 717 36.12 16.24 -10.31
C LEU A 717 37.19 17.14 -10.91
N SER A 718 36.94 17.64 -12.12
CA SER A 718 37.75 18.69 -12.73
C SER A 718 36.92 19.95 -12.91
N VAL A 719 37.54 21.11 -12.71
CA VAL A 719 36.92 22.42 -12.95
C VAL A 719 37.74 23.13 -14.02
N THR A 720 37.08 23.44 -15.13
CA THR A 720 37.69 24.22 -16.20
C THR A 720 37.35 25.69 -16.00
N THR A 721 38.35 26.52 -15.69
CA THR A 721 38.18 27.97 -15.56
C THR A 721 37.98 28.62 -16.93
N ASP A 722 37.46 29.84 -16.96
CA ASP A 722 37.17 30.58 -18.20
C ASP A 722 38.41 30.82 -19.10
N ASP A 723 39.62 30.71 -18.56
CA ASP A 723 40.87 30.78 -19.34
C ASP A 723 41.36 29.43 -19.87
N GLY A 724 40.58 28.37 -19.69
CA GLY A 724 40.88 27.01 -20.14
C GLY A 724 41.78 26.20 -19.21
N THR A 725 42.14 26.73 -18.04
CA THR A 725 42.91 25.96 -17.04
C THR A 725 42.01 24.89 -16.41
N VAL A 726 42.47 23.65 -16.38
CA VAL A 726 41.77 22.53 -15.74
C VAL A 726 42.40 22.25 -14.37
N LEU A 727 41.63 22.44 -13.31
CA LEU A 727 42.03 22.16 -11.94
C LEU A 727 41.28 20.94 -11.40
N PRO A 728 41.98 19.88 -10.97
CA PRO A 728 41.33 18.79 -10.25
C PRO A 728 40.94 19.22 -8.84
N ALA A 729 39.77 18.78 -8.42
CA ALA A 729 39.25 18.94 -7.07
C ALA A 729 38.77 17.60 -6.54
N LEU A 730 38.83 17.46 -5.21
CA LEU A 730 38.22 16.41 -4.45
C LEU A 730 37.24 17.07 -3.48
N ILE A 731 35.96 16.71 -3.56
CA ILE A 731 35.00 17.04 -2.51
C ILE A 731 34.83 15.81 -1.64
N THR A 732 35.04 15.96 -0.34
CA THR A 732 34.79 14.91 0.65
C THR A 732 33.63 15.35 1.52
N GLN A 733 32.56 14.57 1.53
CA GLN A 733 31.46 14.73 2.47
C GLN A 733 31.98 14.61 3.91
N ARG A 734 31.37 15.32 4.86
CA ARG A 734 31.75 15.20 6.28
C ARG A 734 31.66 13.73 6.73
N GLY A 735 32.67 13.30 7.50
CA GLY A 735 32.72 11.94 8.05
C GLY A 735 31.61 11.67 9.09
N PRO A 736 31.44 10.41 9.50
CA PRO A 736 30.40 10.01 10.44
C PRO A 736 30.55 10.78 11.76
N ARG A 737 29.45 11.36 12.22
CA ARG A 737 29.32 12.03 13.51
C ARG A 737 28.15 11.41 14.29
N PRO A 738 28.06 11.64 15.61
CA PRO A 738 26.96 11.13 16.42
C PRO A 738 25.58 11.63 15.97
N VAL A 739 25.53 12.68 15.14
CA VAL A 739 24.30 13.29 14.63
C VAL A 739 24.36 13.38 13.10
N PRO A 740 23.30 12.99 12.36
CA PRO A 740 23.22 13.11 10.91
C PRO A 740 23.45 14.54 10.41
N PRO A 741 23.86 14.74 9.14
CA PRO A 741 23.81 16.04 8.46
C PRO A 741 22.46 16.72 8.61
N ARG A 742 22.47 17.99 9.03
CA ARG A 742 21.30 18.86 8.99
C ARG A 742 21.28 19.63 7.69
N PHE A 743 20.09 19.80 7.12
CA PHE A 743 19.86 20.81 6.09
C PHE A 743 19.70 22.15 6.75
N GLU A 744 20.42 23.13 6.24
CA GLU A 744 20.11 24.53 6.47
C GLU A 744 19.38 25.08 5.26
N TRP A 745 18.29 25.80 5.50
CA TRP A 745 17.58 26.50 4.45
C TRP A 745 17.03 27.84 4.92
N ASN A 746 16.88 28.76 3.99
CA ASN A 746 16.38 30.10 4.20
C ASN A 746 15.06 30.29 3.45
N ARG A 747 14.01 30.74 4.15
CA ARG A 747 12.81 31.24 3.47
C ARG A 747 13.00 32.70 3.08
N ILE A 748 12.90 33.01 1.80
CA ILE A 748 13.06 34.35 1.25
C ILE A 748 11.79 34.70 0.49
N HIS A 749 11.13 35.78 0.91
CA HIS A 749 10.01 36.34 0.14
C HIS A 749 10.55 37.41 -0.81
N ARG A 750 10.45 37.20 -2.12
CA ARG A 750 10.94 38.14 -3.15
C ARG A 750 9.96 38.20 -4.32
N ASP A 751 9.60 39.42 -4.73
CA ASP A 751 8.73 39.68 -5.89
C ASP A 751 7.39 38.93 -5.85
N GLY A 752 6.82 38.77 -4.65
CA GLY A 752 5.56 38.05 -4.42
C GLY A 752 5.68 36.52 -4.52
N ARG A 753 6.91 35.99 -4.57
CA ARG A 753 7.19 34.55 -4.57
C ARG A 753 7.92 34.16 -3.29
N ASP A 754 7.57 32.99 -2.78
CA ASP A 754 8.32 32.34 -1.72
C ASP A 754 9.43 31.49 -2.34
N ILE A 755 10.65 31.71 -1.87
CA ILE A 755 11.84 30.98 -2.26
C ILE A 755 12.34 30.26 -1.01
N VAL A 756 12.64 28.98 -1.14
CA VAL A 756 13.37 28.20 -0.16
C VAL A 756 14.77 27.97 -0.69
N GLU A 757 15.75 28.65 -0.10
CA GLU A 757 17.16 28.54 -0.46
C GLU A 757 17.86 27.55 0.48
N VAL A 758 18.18 26.35 0.00
CA VAL A 758 18.98 25.37 0.73
C VAL A 758 20.46 25.74 0.64
N GLN A 759 21.17 25.66 1.77
CA GLN A 759 22.55 26.07 1.88
C GLN A 759 23.48 24.86 2.09
N VAL A 760 24.42 24.67 1.16
CA VAL A 760 25.50 23.67 1.27
C VAL A 760 26.80 24.40 1.53
N ARG A 761 27.42 24.13 2.67
CA ARG A 761 28.71 24.73 3.05
C ARG A 761 29.86 23.75 2.89
N LEU A 762 30.87 24.11 2.10
CA LEU A 762 32.10 23.32 1.92
C LEU A 762 33.28 24.06 2.55
N ALA A 763 33.98 23.37 3.45
CA ALA A 763 35.16 23.92 4.09
C ALA A 763 36.35 23.91 3.12
N ARG A 764 36.96 25.08 2.89
CA ARG A 764 38.19 25.21 2.10
C ARG A 764 39.34 24.49 2.80
N GLN A 765 40.08 23.70 2.04
CA GLN A 765 41.42 23.29 2.44
C GLN A 765 42.47 24.24 1.85
N SER A 766 43.69 24.16 2.39
CA SER A 766 44.81 24.95 1.89
C SER A 766 45.01 24.71 0.39
N PRO A 767 45.17 25.78 -0.40
CA PRO A 767 45.43 25.64 -1.83
C PRO A 767 46.77 24.93 -2.07
N PRO A 768 46.89 24.18 -3.18
CA PRO A 768 48.13 23.50 -3.52
C PRO A 768 49.29 24.48 -3.72
N ASP A 769 50.47 24.10 -3.24
CA ASP A 769 51.68 24.92 -3.35
C ASP A 769 51.99 25.26 -4.82
N GLY A 770 52.27 26.53 -5.09
CA GLY A 770 52.67 27.01 -6.41
C GLY A 770 51.52 27.30 -7.39
N VAL A 771 50.26 27.15 -6.98
CA VAL A 771 49.11 27.60 -7.78
C VAL A 771 48.75 29.04 -7.43
N ASP A 772 48.51 29.87 -8.45
CA ASP A 772 48.06 31.26 -8.27
C ASP A 772 46.71 31.30 -7.53
N PRO A 773 46.59 32.01 -6.38
CA PRO A 773 45.34 32.18 -5.66
C PRO A 773 44.18 32.70 -6.53
N HIS A 774 44.47 33.52 -7.56
CA HIS A 774 43.44 33.99 -8.49
C HIS A 774 42.85 32.87 -9.35
N THR A 775 43.64 31.85 -9.69
CA THR A 775 43.17 30.68 -10.44
C THR A 775 42.28 29.80 -9.56
N ILE A 776 42.65 29.59 -8.29
CA ILE A 776 41.78 28.90 -7.32
C ILE A 776 40.46 29.64 -7.15
N THR A 777 40.49 30.97 -6.97
CA THR A 777 39.27 31.77 -6.80
C THR A 777 38.32 31.64 -8.01
N ARG A 778 38.86 31.63 -9.24
CA ARG A 778 38.04 31.43 -10.45
C ARG A 778 37.46 30.03 -10.54
N ALA A 779 38.24 29.00 -10.17
CA ALA A 779 37.75 27.63 -10.15
C ALA A 779 36.68 27.43 -9.07
N GLU A 780 36.84 28.06 -7.90
CA GLU A 780 35.82 28.09 -6.85
C GLU A 780 34.51 28.72 -7.33
N GLN A 781 34.57 29.88 -8.00
CA GLN A 781 33.39 30.55 -8.57
C GLN A 781 32.70 29.66 -9.61
N ARG A 782 33.49 29.01 -10.47
CA ARG A 782 32.96 28.10 -11.50
C ARG A 782 32.29 26.88 -10.88
N LEU A 783 32.94 26.22 -9.93
CA LEU A 783 32.40 25.06 -9.22
C LEU A 783 31.08 25.40 -8.51
N VAL A 784 31.04 26.53 -7.81
CA VAL A 784 29.81 27.02 -7.15
C VAL A 784 28.71 27.23 -8.17
N ALA A 785 28.98 27.92 -9.28
CA ALA A 785 27.99 28.14 -10.32
C ALA A 785 27.50 26.82 -10.95
N ASP A 786 28.40 25.87 -11.21
CA ASP A 786 28.06 24.57 -11.79
C ASP A 786 27.17 23.75 -10.84
N LEU A 787 27.48 23.71 -9.53
CA LEU A 787 26.66 23.02 -8.53
C LEU A 787 25.31 23.72 -8.33
N GLU A 788 25.29 25.04 -8.18
CA GLU A 788 24.06 25.82 -7.99
C GLU A 788 23.13 25.68 -9.19
N SER A 789 23.65 25.66 -10.42
CA SER A 789 22.84 25.53 -11.65
C SER A 789 22.04 24.24 -11.72
N GLN A 790 22.51 23.14 -11.09
CA GLN A 790 21.80 21.85 -11.08
C GLN A 790 20.39 21.96 -10.48
N VAL A 791 20.21 22.88 -9.53
CA VAL A 791 18.93 23.16 -8.88
C VAL A 791 18.34 24.47 -9.42
N ASN A 792 19.13 25.53 -9.48
CA ASN A 792 18.63 26.88 -9.76
C ASN A 792 18.14 27.07 -11.20
N ASP A 793 18.65 26.29 -12.17
CA ASP A 793 18.16 26.38 -13.56
C ASP A 793 16.84 25.63 -13.75
N GLY A 794 16.38 24.87 -12.75
CA GLY A 794 15.16 24.08 -12.83
C GLY A 794 15.25 22.87 -13.75
N ARG A 795 14.14 22.13 -13.82
CA ARG A 795 14.00 20.93 -14.63
C ARG A 795 13.72 21.30 -16.10
N PRO A 796 14.44 20.70 -17.07
CA PRO A 796 14.08 20.82 -18.47
C PRO A 796 12.76 20.10 -18.77
N VAL A 797 11.83 20.80 -19.43
CA VAL A 797 10.61 20.22 -19.98
C VAL A 797 10.89 19.79 -21.42
N PRO A 798 10.77 18.50 -21.76
CA PRO A 798 11.01 18.03 -23.13
C PRO A 798 10.00 18.65 -24.12
N ASP A 799 10.47 18.97 -25.32
CA ASP A 799 9.61 19.45 -26.41
C ASP A 799 8.94 18.33 -27.23
N GLY A 800 9.18 17.07 -26.85
CA GLY A 800 8.71 15.87 -27.57
C GLY A 800 9.51 15.54 -28.84
N ARG A 801 10.60 16.26 -29.12
CA ARG A 801 11.51 16.06 -30.27
C ARG A 801 12.98 15.91 -29.86
N GLY A 802 13.23 15.70 -28.57
CA GLY A 802 14.58 15.60 -28.00
C GLY A 802 15.24 16.95 -27.66
N GLY A 803 14.49 18.06 -27.74
CA GLY A 803 14.91 19.37 -27.25
C GLY A 803 14.29 19.73 -25.90
N THR A 804 14.77 20.82 -25.30
CA THR A 804 14.14 21.44 -24.11
C THR A 804 13.22 22.57 -24.57
N ARG A 805 11.92 22.44 -24.30
CA ARG A 805 10.92 23.49 -24.59
C ARG A 805 11.09 24.68 -23.66
N GLU A 806 11.17 24.40 -22.37
CA GLU A 806 11.31 25.38 -21.30
C GLU A 806 11.97 24.74 -20.08
N ARG A 807 12.42 25.57 -19.14
CA ARG A 807 12.92 25.12 -17.84
C ARG A 807 11.96 25.59 -16.76
N VAL A 808 11.48 24.65 -15.96
CA VAL A 808 10.56 24.92 -14.85
C VAL A 808 11.35 24.85 -13.56
N PRO A 809 11.35 25.91 -12.72
CA PRO A 809 12.04 25.89 -11.44
C PRO A 809 11.59 24.69 -10.60
N TYR A 810 12.49 24.11 -9.81
CA TYR A 810 12.05 23.13 -8.81
C TYR A 810 11.19 23.86 -7.79
N THR A 811 10.01 23.32 -7.51
CA THR A 811 9.10 23.85 -6.50
C THR A 811 8.88 22.82 -5.42
N LEU A 812 8.87 23.27 -4.16
CA LEU A 812 8.37 22.48 -3.05
C LEU A 812 6.85 22.30 -3.17
N ARG A 813 6.28 21.36 -2.41
CA ARG A 813 4.84 21.08 -2.42
C ARG A 813 3.97 22.31 -2.16
N ASN A 814 4.43 23.19 -1.27
CA ASN A 814 3.76 24.46 -0.96
C ASN A 814 3.90 25.54 -2.07
N GLY A 815 4.43 25.19 -3.25
CA GLY A 815 4.64 26.09 -4.38
C GLY A 815 5.86 27.02 -4.27
N SER A 816 6.62 26.95 -3.18
CA SER A 816 7.84 27.75 -3.03
C SER A 816 8.91 27.30 -4.01
N GLU A 817 9.61 28.24 -4.65
CA GLU A 817 10.74 27.95 -5.53
C GLU A 817 11.93 27.45 -4.70
N LEU A 818 12.43 26.25 -5.01
CA LEU A 818 13.62 25.71 -4.40
C LEU A 818 14.86 26.29 -5.09
N ARG A 819 15.79 26.80 -4.29
CA ARG A 819 17.11 27.22 -4.74
C ARG A 819 18.20 26.56 -3.92
N LEU A 820 19.36 26.41 -4.55
CA LEU A 820 20.59 25.99 -3.91
C LEU A 820 21.55 27.18 -3.81
N LYS A 821 22.17 27.31 -2.65
CA LYS A 821 23.31 28.17 -2.40
C LYS A 821 24.49 27.35 -1.92
N VAL A 822 25.61 27.41 -2.63
CA VAL A 822 26.85 26.74 -2.23
C VAL A 822 27.81 27.77 -1.67
N GLU A 823 28.19 27.60 -0.41
CA GLU A 823 29.10 28.51 0.29
C GLU A 823 30.42 27.83 0.58
N LEU A 824 31.51 28.43 0.10
CA LEU A 824 32.85 28.00 0.46
C LEU A 824 33.31 28.81 1.68
N VAL A 825 33.59 28.10 2.77
CA VAL A 825 33.91 28.71 4.08
C VAL A 825 35.29 28.32 4.53
N ASP A 826 35.98 29.23 5.20
CA ASP A 826 37.20 28.88 5.93
C ASP A 826 36.82 28.26 7.28
N PRO A 827 37.44 27.14 7.69
CA PRO A 827 37.10 26.47 8.94
C PRO A 827 37.20 27.35 10.20
N ALA A 828 37.97 28.43 10.14
CA ALA A 828 38.14 29.40 11.22
C ALA A 828 36.98 30.41 11.33
N ASP A 829 36.21 30.59 10.26
CA ASP A 829 35.16 31.61 10.15
C ASP A 829 33.77 31.06 10.48
N VAL A 830 33.65 29.75 10.73
CA VAL A 830 32.39 29.12 11.12
C VAL A 830 32.27 28.94 12.64
N PRO A 831 31.08 29.09 13.23
CA PRO A 831 30.89 29.05 14.69
C PRO A 831 31.27 27.70 15.32
N ASP A 832 31.10 26.61 14.57
CA ASP A 832 31.41 25.27 15.03
C ASP A 832 31.74 24.32 13.86
N ALA A 833 32.33 23.18 14.19
CA ALA A 833 32.70 22.17 13.20
C ALA A 833 31.49 21.43 12.59
N PHE A 834 30.25 21.67 13.05
CA PHE A 834 29.03 21.09 12.49
C PHE A 834 28.38 22.00 11.45
N SER A 835 28.89 23.22 11.29
CA SER A 835 28.36 24.25 10.40
C SER A 835 28.68 24.01 8.91
N TYR A 836 29.57 23.05 8.59
CA TYR A 836 29.89 22.64 7.22
C TYR A 836 29.48 21.19 6.90
N HIS A 837 29.24 20.95 5.62
CA HIS A 837 28.66 19.72 5.06
C HIS A 837 29.72 18.83 4.40
N GLY A 838 30.80 19.43 3.92
CA GLY A 838 31.92 18.73 3.30
C GLY A 838 33.20 19.57 3.30
N ARG A 839 34.23 19.06 2.63
CA ARG A 839 35.52 19.71 2.44
C ARG A 839 35.85 19.74 0.95
N LEU A 840 36.39 20.86 0.49
CA LEU A 840 36.90 21.02 -0.86
C LEU A 840 38.43 21.04 -0.81
N GLN A 841 39.06 20.15 -1.55
CA GLN A 841 40.51 20.07 -1.70
C GLN A 841 40.89 20.23 -3.17
N TRP A 842 41.82 21.14 -3.46
CA TRP A 842 42.35 21.36 -4.79
C TRP A 842 43.66 20.60 -4.98
N ALA A 843 43.88 20.04 -6.18
CA ALA A 843 45.15 19.44 -6.57
C ALA A 843 45.88 20.33 -7.59
N PRO A 844 47.22 20.17 -7.76
CA PRO A 844 47.96 20.88 -8.80
C PRO A 844 47.40 20.60 -10.20
N PRO A 845 47.50 21.55 -11.15
CA PRO A 845 47.05 21.35 -12.53
C PRO A 845 47.71 20.11 -13.15
N VAL A 846 46.91 19.24 -13.78
CA VAL A 846 47.45 18.05 -14.44
C VAL A 846 48.11 18.47 -15.75
N SER A 847 49.43 18.32 -15.83
CA SER A 847 50.22 18.73 -17.01
C SER A 847 50.27 17.67 -18.11
N THR A 848 49.57 16.54 -17.93
CA THR A 848 49.67 15.37 -18.82
C THR A 848 48.28 14.95 -19.31
N PRO A 849 48.08 14.67 -20.61
CA PRO A 849 46.80 14.22 -21.15
C PRO A 849 46.55 12.74 -20.80
N GLY A 850 46.36 12.48 -19.51
CA GLY A 850 45.58 11.33 -19.03
C GLY A 850 44.12 11.76 -18.93
N GLN A 851 43.20 10.79 -18.96
CA GLN A 851 41.76 11.03 -18.84
C GLN A 851 41.49 11.91 -17.60
N ALA A 852 41.08 13.16 -17.83
CA ALA A 852 40.75 14.07 -16.75
C ALA A 852 39.56 13.49 -15.95
N PRO A 853 39.51 13.70 -14.62
CA PRO A 853 38.31 13.41 -13.86
C PRO A 853 37.08 14.11 -14.49
N PRO A 854 35.88 13.55 -14.32
CA PRO A 854 34.67 14.14 -14.89
C PRO A 854 34.47 15.60 -14.42
N ASP A 855 33.89 16.42 -15.28
CA ASP A 855 33.59 17.83 -14.99
C ASP A 855 32.53 17.94 -13.90
N GLY A 856 32.57 19.03 -13.12
CA GLY A 856 31.62 19.33 -12.04
C GLY A 856 30.16 19.38 -12.49
N SER A 857 29.91 19.68 -13.77
CA SER A 857 28.57 19.64 -14.38
C SER A 857 27.98 18.23 -14.48
N VAL A 858 28.82 17.19 -14.52
CA VAL A 858 28.42 15.78 -14.66
C VAL A 858 28.28 15.10 -13.30
N VAL A 859 29.18 15.40 -12.37
CA VAL A 859 29.17 14.80 -11.02
C VAL A 859 28.39 15.62 -9.99
N GLY A 860 27.95 16.83 -10.36
CA GLY A 860 27.14 17.71 -9.52
C GLY A 860 25.93 17.00 -8.90
N PRO A 861 25.12 16.24 -9.66
CA PRO A 861 24.02 15.46 -9.10
C PRO A 861 24.45 14.43 -8.06
N ASP A 862 25.62 13.79 -8.20
CA ASP A 862 26.09 12.81 -7.21
C ASP A 862 26.56 13.50 -5.92
N ILE A 863 27.25 14.64 -6.04
CA ILE A 863 27.67 15.45 -4.89
C ILE A 863 26.45 16.00 -4.13
N LEU A 864 25.45 16.49 -4.86
CA LEU A 864 24.22 17.02 -4.27
C LEU A 864 23.30 15.92 -3.73
N ALA A 865 23.41 14.68 -4.24
CA ALA A 865 22.71 13.52 -3.68
C ALA A 865 23.22 13.13 -2.30
N TRP A 866 24.51 13.31 -1.99
CA TRP A 866 24.99 13.20 -0.60
C TRP A 866 24.25 14.12 0.36
N PHE A 867 23.68 15.20 -0.17
CA PHE A 867 22.90 16.16 0.56
C PHE A 867 21.41 16.04 0.22
N GLY A 868 20.92 14.93 -0.32
CA GLY A 868 19.49 14.73 -0.58
C GLY A 868 18.78 15.80 -1.42
N LEU A 869 19.56 16.61 -2.16
CA LEU A 869 19.05 17.72 -2.97
C LEU A 869 18.72 17.29 -4.38
N THR A 870 19.43 16.27 -4.85
CA THR A 870 19.21 15.60 -6.14
C THR A 870 19.27 14.11 -5.90
N GLU A 871 18.72 13.32 -6.82
CA GLU A 871 19.05 11.91 -6.85
C GLU A 871 20.43 11.70 -7.44
N SER A 872 21.10 10.64 -6.97
CA SER A 872 22.32 10.19 -7.61
C SER A 872 22.04 9.85 -9.08
N THR A 873 23.05 9.97 -9.92
CA THR A 873 22.95 9.61 -11.35
C THR A 873 22.41 8.18 -11.51
N LEU A 874 22.84 7.26 -10.64
CA LEU A 874 22.35 5.88 -10.63
C LEU A 874 20.86 5.79 -10.28
N SER A 875 20.41 6.51 -9.24
CA SER A 875 19.00 6.56 -8.86
C SER A 875 18.11 7.22 -9.94
N GLN A 876 18.65 8.21 -10.67
CA GLN A 876 17.95 8.83 -11.81
C GLN A 876 17.79 7.82 -12.97
N VAL A 877 18.84 7.05 -13.26
CA VAL A 877 18.80 5.97 -14.25
C VAL A 877 17.78 4.90 -13.84
N ASP A 878 17.85 4.40 -12.61
CA ASP A 878 16.93 3.38 -12.10
C ASP A 878 15.48 3.84 -12.16
N ARG A 879 15.18 5.08 -11.73
CA ARG A 879 13.81 5.58 -11.81
C ARG A 879 13.34 5.73 -13.25
N THR A 880 14.21 6.18 -14.16
CA THR A 880 13.88 6.27 -15.58
C THR A 880 13.54 4.90 -16.14
N LEU A 881 14.33 3.88 -15.79
CA LEU A 881 14.08 2.49 -16.17
C LEU A 881 12.76 1.95 -15.59
N GLN A 882 12.48 2.20 -14.31
CA GLN A 882 11.22 1.81 -13.66
C GLN A 882 10.00 2.51 -14.27
N GLN A 883 10.12 3.81 -14.56
CA GLN A 883 9.03 4.56 -15.20
C GLN A 883 8.75 4.03 -16.60
N ALA A 884 9.79 3.73 -17.36
CA ALA A 884 9.67 3.12 -18.66
C ALA A 884 9.05 1.71 -18.58
N GLU A 885 9.37 0.93 -17.56
CA GLU A 885 8.75 -0.40 -17.33
C GLU A 885 7.26 -0.30 -16.99
N ARG A 886 6.86 0.68 -16.16
CA ARG A 886 5.44 0.97 -15.90
C ARG A 886 4.69 1.39 -17.15
N ASN A 887 5.26 2.31 -17.94
CA ASN A 887 4.67 2.76 -19.19
C ASN A 887 4.50 1.59 -20.18
N GLU A 888 5.50 0.71 -20.26
CA GLU A 888 5.47 -0.49 -21.09
C GLU A 888 4.41 -1.49 -20.61
N THR A 889 4.28 -1.70 -19.29
CA THR A 889 3.25 -2.59 -18.71
C THR A 889 1.85 -2.09 -19.06
N ASN A 890 1.59 -0.80 -18.84
CA ASN A 890 0.30 -0.19 -19.19
C ASN A 890 0.02 -0.28 -20.71
N ALA A 891 1.05 -0.09 -21.54
CA ALA A 891 0.93 -0.21 -22.98
C ALA A 891 0.64 -1.67 -23.40
N ARG A 892 1.28 -2.67 -22.77
CA ARG A 892 1.02 -4.10 -23.01
C ARG A 892 -0.40 -4.50 -22.61
N GLU A 893 -0.92 -4.00 -21.49
CA GLU A 893 -2.32 -4.26 -21.12
C GLU A 893 -3.32 -3.65 -22.13
N ALA A 894 -3.01 -2.48 -22.68
CA ALA A 894 -3.79 -1.87 -23.75
C ALA A 894 -3.69 -2.70 -25.05
N GLN A 895 -2.49 -3.16 -25.41
CA GLN A 895 -2.25 -4.08 -26.53
C GLN A 895 -3.06 -5.38 -26.38
N ASP A 896 -2.99 -6.04 -25.23
CA ASP A 896 -3.71 -7.28 -24.94
C ASP A 896 -5.23 -7.11 -25.06
N ARG A 897 -5.77 -5.99 -24.58
CA ARG A 897 -7.19 -5.66 -24.74
C ARG A 897 -7.55 -5.48 -26.22
N ALA A 898 -6.73 -4.75 -26.97
CA ALA A 898 -6.96 -4.52 -28.39
C ALA A 898 -6.82 -5.81 -29.22
N GLN A 899 -5.85 -6.67 -28.94
CA GLN A 899 -5.67 -7.97 -29.59
C GLN A 899 -6.82 -8.94 -29.27
N ARG A 900 -7.36 -8.93 -28.04
CA ARG A 900 -8.58 -9.70 -27.72
C ARG A 900 -9.79 -9.18 -28.51
N ALA A 901 -9.92 -7.87 -28.66
CA ALA A 901 -10.98 -7.27 -29.47
C ALA A 901 -10.82 -7.62 -30.96
N GLU A 902 -9.60 -7.55 -31.50
CA GLU A 902 -9.23 -8.00 -32.85
C GLU A 902 -9.59 -9.48 -33.07
N HIS A 903 -9.14 -10.38 -32.19
CA HIS A 903 -9.44 -11.80 -32.29
C HIS A 903 -10.95 -12.09 -32.21
N SER A 904 -11.69 -11.34 -31.38
CA SER A 904 -13.15 -11.47 -31.31
C SER A 904 -13.84 -10.95 -32.57
N ALA A 905 -13.35 -9.87 -33.17
CA ALA A 905 -13.94 -9.24 -34.34
C ALA A 905 -13.63 -10.00 -35.63
N THR A 906 -12.46 -10.62 -35.73
CA THR A 906 -12.02 -11.42 -36.89
C THR A 906 -12.61 -12.83 -36.91
N ARG A 907 -13.22 -13.28 -35.81
CA ARG A 907 -13.83 -14.60 -35.73
C ARG A 907 -15.00 -14.73 -36.71
N GLY A 908 -14.78 -15.49 -37.78
CA GLY A 908 -15.80 -15.75 -38.81
C GLY A 908 -15.80 -14.74 -39.96
N THR A 909 -14.87 -13.79 -39.98
CA THR A 909 -14.60 -12.95 -41.16
C THR A 909 -13.59 -13.65 -42.07
N ARG A 910 -13.47 -13.18 -43.32
CA ARG A 910 -12.44 -13.65 -44.24
C ARG A 910 -11.35 -12.57 -44.33
N PRO A 911 -10.07 -12.94 -44.28
CA PRO A 911 -8.99 -12.02 -44.60
C PRO A 911 -9.25 -11.37 -45.98
N PRO A 912 -9.02 -10.05 -46.12
CA PRO A 912 -8.98 -9.40 -47.41
C PRO A 912 -8.01 -10.11 -48.36
N ARG A 913 -8.30 -10.11 -49.66
CA ARG A 913 -7.38 -10.58 -50.71
C ARG A 913 -6.73 -9.41 -51.45
N ASP A 914 -6.52 -8.32 -50.72
CA ASP A 914 -5.95 -7.09 -51.26
C ASP A 914 -4.45 -7.09 -50.96
N ASP A 915 -3.63 -6.74 -51.94
CA ASP A 915 -2.17 -6.72 -51.82
C ASP A 915 -1.76 -5.75 -50.68
N ASP A 916 -2.48 -4.62 -50.53
CA ASP A 916 -2.26 -3.64 -49.45
C ASP A 916 -2.46 -4.23 -48.03
N TRP A 917 -3.35 -5.23 -47.88
CA TRP A 917 -3.54 -5.89 -46.59
C TRP A 917 -2.41 -6.88 -46.28
N GLU A 918 -1.94 -7.64 -47.28
CA GLU A 918 -0.81 -8.56 -47.10
C GLU A 918 0.47 -7.78 -46.73
N ASP A 919 0.75 -6.68 -47.45
CA ASP A 919 1.89 -5.80 -47.17
C ASP A 919 1.77 -5.17 -45.77
N SER A 920 0.55 -4.75 -45.37
CA SER A 920 0.28 -4.24 -44.01
C SER A 920 0.60 -5.26 -42.93
N GLN A 921 0.25 -6.54 -43.12
CA GLN A 921 0.58 -7.60 -42.15
C GLN A 921 2.07 -7.93 -42.13
N GLU A 922 2.75 -7.91 -43.29
CA GLU A 922 4.20 -8.09 -43.37
C GLU A 922 4.92 -6.98 -42.58
N SER A 923 4.59 -5.71 -42.81
CA SER A 923 5.17 -4.58 -42.06
C SER A 923 4.86 -4.67 -40.55
N ARG A 924 3.66 -5.11 -40.16
CA ARG A 924 3.32 -5.32 -38.74
C ARG A 924 4.18 -6.41 -38.11
N GLU A 925 4.47 -7.48 -38.83
CA GLU A 925 5.32 -8.56 -38.33
C GLU A 925 6.79 -8.14 -38.24
N GLU A 926 7.29 -7.40 -39.22
CA GLU A 926 8.62 -6.77 -39.14
C GLU A 926 8.73 -5.84 -37.93
N ALA A 927 7.69 -5.04 -37.65
CA ALA A 927 7.64 -4.19 -36.47
C ALA A 927 7.78 -4.99 -35.16
N LYS A 928 7.10 -6.14 -35.04
CA LYS A 928 7.20 -7.01 -33.86
C LYS A 928 8.61 -7.58 -33.68
N VAL A 929 9.22 -8.08 -34.76
CA VAL A 929 10.59 -8.63 -34.73
C VAL A 929 11.58 -7.57 -34.26
N VAL A 930 11.49 -6.36 -34.81
CA VAL A 930 12.39 -5.27 -34.45
C VAL A 930 12.15 -4.78 -33.01
N ALA A 931 10.88 -4.75 -32.56
CA ALA A 931 10.54 -4.42 -31.18
C ALA A 931 11.08 -5.45 -30.18
N GLU A 932 11.11 -6.73 -30.53
CA GLU A 932 11.73 -7.77 -29.71
C GLU A 932 13.24 -7.54 -29.56
N VAL A 933 13.93 -7.15 -30.64
CA VAL A 933 15.35 -6.78 -30.58
C VAL A 933 15.57 -5.57 -29.66
N ALA A 934 14.68 -4.58 -29.70
CA ALA A 934 14.72 -3.43 -28.80
C ALA A 934 14.56 -3.86 -27.32
N ALA A 935 13.59 -4.72 -27.02
CA ALA A 935 13.37 -5.26 -25.69
C ALA A 935 14.58 -6.07 -25.17
N GLN A 936 15.20 -6.90 -26.02
CA GLN A 936 16.41 -7.65 -25.67
C GLN A 936 17.61 -6.73 -25.41
N ALA A 937 17.80 -5.67 -26.21
CA ALA A 937 18.85 -4.69 -25.98
C ALA A 937 18.66 -3.97 -24.63
N ARG A 938 17.42 -3.62 -24.28
CA ARG A 938 17.08 -3.02 -22.98
C ARG A 938 17.32 -3.98 -21.81
N ALA A 939 16.91 -5.24 -21.92
CA ALA A 939 17.17 -6.24 -20.87
C ALA A 939 18.68 -6.37 -20.59
N ARG A 940 19.52 -6.36 -21.64
CA ARG A 940 20.98 -6.33 -21.49
C ARG A 940 21.49 -5.05 -20.84
N ALA A 941 20.84 -3.90 -21.07
CA ALA A 941 21.21 -2.67 -20.39
C ALA A 941 20.97 -2.75 -18.88
N HIS A 942 19.85 -3.34 -18.44
CA HIS A 942 19.60 -3.63 -17.03
C HIS A 942 20.67 -4.53 -16.43
N ASP A 943 21.02 -5.63 -17.11
CA ASP A 943 22.07 -6.55 -16.65
C ASP A 943 23.43 -5.87 -16.50
N LEU A 944 23.77 -4.95 -17.41
CA LEU A 944 25.03 -4.18 -17.36
C LEU A 944 25.02 -3.16 -16.23
N ALA A 945 23.90 -2.46 -16.03
CA ALA A 945 23.73 -1.51 -14.93
C ALA A 945 23.83 -2.21 -13.57
N ALA A 946 23.19 -3.36 -13.41
CA ALA A 946 23.25 -4.18 -12.20
C ALA A 946 24.68 -4.68 -11.88
N ARG A 947 25.56 -4.76 -12.89
CA ARG A 947 26.98 -5.12 -12.74
C ARG A 947 27.89 -3.91 -12.57
N GLY A 948 27.36 -2.69 -12.57
CA GLY A 948 28.11 -1.45 -12.47
C GLY A 948 28.77 -0.97 -13.78
N ASP A 949 28.49 -1.61 -14.92
CA ASP A 949 28.97 -1.16 -16.24
C ASP A 949 28.01 -0.11 -16.83
N LEU A 950 28.04 1.09 -16.25
CA LEU A 950 27.21 2.21 -16.68
C LEU A 950 27.44 2.59 -18.16
N PRO A 951 28.68 2.68 -18.68
CA PRO A 951 28.89 2.97 -20.10
C PRO A 951 28.29 1.90 -21.03
N GLY A 952 28.43 0.62 -20.68
CA GLY A 952 27.83 -0.48 -21.43
C GLY A 952 26.30 -0.44 -21.40
N ALA A 953 25.70 -0.16 -20.23
CA ALA A 953 24.26 -0.01 -20.07
C ALA A 953 23.71 1.13 -20.92
N LEU A 954 24.34 2.31 -20.89
CA LEU A 954 23.95 3.47 -21.69
C LEU A 954 24.03 3.19 -23.20
N ALA A 955 25.08 2.48 -23.65
CA ALA A 955 25.20 2.09 -25.05
C ALA A 955 24.07 1.14 -25.49
N LYS A 956 23.68 0.20 -24.62
CA LYS A 956 22.56 -0.72 -24.90
C LYS A 956 21.19 -0.06 -24.86
N LEU A 957 20.98 0.95 -24.01
CA LEU A 957 19.78 1.78 -24.06
C LEU A 957 19.70 2.57 -25.37
N ALA A 958 20.80 3.12 -25.86
CA ALA A 958 20.82 3.80 -27.16
C ALA A 958 20.47 2.85 -28.32
N GLU A 959 20.97 1.62 -28.30
CA GLU A 959 20.60 0.56 -29.26
C GLU A 959 19.11 0.22 -29.18
N ALA A 960 18.56 0.05 -27.96
CA ALA A 960 17.15 -0.23 -27.74
C ALA A 960 16.26 0.89 -28.32
N ARG A 961 16.58 2.16 -28.06
CA ARG A 961 15.86 3.32 -28.60
C ARG A 961 15.88 3.37 -30.12
N ALA A 962 17.04 3.10 -30.72
CA ALA A 962 17.17 3.06 -32.18
C ALA A 962 16.28 1.96 -32.79
N LYS A 963 16.26 0.77 -32.18
CA LYS A 963 15.41 -0.34 -32.64
C LYS A 963 13.93 -0.08 -32.39
N ALA A 964 13.55 0.53 -31.28
CA ALA A 964 12.18 0.93 -31.03
C ALA A 964 11.67 1.97 -32.05
N ALA A 965 12.54 2.89 -32.47
CA ALA A 965 12.24 3.84 -33.55
C ALA A 965 12.06 3.15 -34.91
N ASP A 966 12.91 2.17 -35.24
CA ASP A 966 12.75 1.34 -36.44
C ASP A 966 11.40 0.58 -36.40
N ALA A 967 11.04 -0.04 -35.27
CA ALA A 967 9.77 -0.75 -35.10
C ALA A 967 8.55 0.19 -35.25
N MET A 968 8.63 1.41 -34.73
CA MET A 968 7.60 2.43 -34.95
C MET A 968 7.45 2.83 -36.42
N ALA A 969 8.55 2.86 -37.19
CA ALA A 969 8.50 3.15 -38.61
C ALA A 969 7.75 2.05 -39.38
N TYR A 970 8.08 0.77 -39.12
CA TYR A 970 7.37 -0.37 -39.69
C TYR A 970 5.89 -0.42 -39.27
N GLN A 971 5.58 -0.12 -38.01
CA GLN A 971 4.20 -0.09 -37.53
C GLN A 971 3.38 1.04 -38.19
N ARG A 972 4.03 2.16 -38.49
CA ARG A 972 3.40 3.26 -39.22
C ARG A 972 3.13 2.88 -40.67
N GLU A 973 4.08 2.22 -41.32
CA GLU A 973 3.89 1.67 -42.67
C GLU A 973 2.74 0.65 -42.69
N ALA A 974 2.68 -0.26 -41.71
CA ALA A 974 1.57 -1.20 -41.55
C ALA A 974 0.22 -0.48 -41.45
N LEU A 975 0.12 0.59 -40.64
CA LEU A 975 -1.09 1.40 -40.49
C LEU A 975 -1.47 2.18 -41.76
N ASP A 976 -0.47 2.68 -42.50
CA ASP A 976 -0.68 3.45 -43.73
C ASP A 976 -1.15 2.55 -44.89
N LEU A 977 -0.65 1.30 -44.95
CA LEU A 977 -1.09 0.27 -45.90
C LEU A 977 -2.41 -0.40 -45.50
N HIS A 978 -2.75 -0.40 -44.20
CA HIS A 978 -3.92 -1.11 -43.72
C HIS A 978 -5.21 -0.59 -44.37
N PRO A 979 -6.02 -1.45 -45.01
CA PRO A 979 -7.22 -1.03 -45.72
C PRO A 979 -8.21 -0.37 -44.74
N THR A 980 -8.43 0.93 -44.91
CA THR A 980 -9.36 1.68 -44.06
C THR A 980 -10.80 1.35 -44.50
N PRO A 981 -11.67 0.86 -43.61
CA PRO A 981 -13.05 0.62 -43.97
C PRO A 981 -13.71 1.94 -44.40
N PRO A 982 -14.50 1.96 -45.49
CA PRO A 982 -15.08 3.18 -46.02
C PRO A 982 -15.92 3.89 -44.96
N THR A 983 -15.87 5.22 -44.96
CA THR A 983 -16.71 6.03 -44.07
C THR A 983 -18.17 5.75 -44.37
N LEU A 984 -18.87 5.08 -43.44
CA LEU A 984 -20.27 4.73 -43.60
C LEU A 984 -21.15 5.97 -43.62
N ALA A 985 -22.18 5.96 -44.48
CA ALA A 985 -23.21 6.99 -44.45
C ALA A 985 -23.94 6.98 -43.08
N PRO A 986 -24.44 8.14 -42.61
CA PRO A 986 -25.23 8.19 -41.38
C PRO A 986 -26.41 7.21 -41.44
N GLY A 987 -26.47 6.29 -40.48
CA GLY A 987 -27.55 5.29 -40.36
C GLY A 987 -27.26 3.88 -40.90
N THR A 988 -26.14 3.66 -41.61
CA THR A 988 -25.71 2.29 -41.95
C THR A 988 -24.90 1.65 -40.83
N ARG A 989 -25.24 0.40 -40.49
CA ARG A 989 -24.47 -0.42 -39.54
C ARG A 989 -23.21 -0.97 -40.22
N PRO A 990 -22.05 -0.99 -39.54
CA PRO A 990 -20.84 -1.62 -40.06
C PRO A 990 -21.05 -3.11 -40.31
N SER A 991 -20.43 -3.64 -41.37
CA SER A 991 -20.35 -5.09 -41.55
C SER A 991 -19.42 -5.74 -40.53
N ALA A 992 -19.47 -7.07 -40.39
CA ALA A 992 -18.52 -7.81 -39.57
C ALA A 992 -17.06 -7.58 -40.04
N ASP A 993 -16.84 -7.53 -41.36
CA ASP A 993 -15.53 -7.25 -41.96
C ASP A 993 -15.06 -5.80 -41.68
N ASP A 994 -15.97 -4.83 -41.59
CA ASP A 994 -15.61 -3.45 -41.21
C ASP A 994 -15.25 -3.34 -39.73
N ASN A 995 -15.95 -4.09 -38.86
CA ASN A 995 -15.61 -4.15 -37.44
C ASN A 995 -14.27 -4.87 -37.21
N ALA A 996 -14.00 -5.95 -37.94
CA ALA A 996 -12.71 -6.64 -37.92
C ALA A 996 -11.57 -5.68 -38.32
N ARG A 997 -11.69 -4.96 -39.44
CA ARG A 997 -10.68 -4.00 -39.88
C ARG A 997 -10.46 -2.84 -38.93
N ARG A 998 -11.51 -2.36 -38.26
CA ARG A 998 -11.37 -1.34 -37.21
C ARG A 998 -10.62 -1.87 -35.98
N ALA A 999 -10.92 -3.10 -35.57
CA ALA A 999 -10.27 -3.75 -34.45
C ALA A 999 -8.79 -4.08 -34.76
N GLU A 1000 -8.48 -4.54 -35.98
CA GLU A 1000 -7.09 -4.73 -36.47
C GLU A 1000 -6.30 -3.42 -36.41
N ALA A 1001 -6.85 -2.32 -36.96
CA ALA A 1001 -6.21 -1.01 -36.92
C ALA A 1001 -6.06 -0.46 -35.48
N GLU A 1002 -6.99 -0.76 -34.58
CA GLU A 1002 -6.90 -0.38 -33.17
C GLU A 1002 -5.81 -1.18 -32.44
N ALA A 1003 -5.70 -2.48 -32.71
CA ALA A 1003 -4.59 -3.30 -32.22
C ALA A 1003 -3.24 -2.80 -32.72
N MET A 1004 -3.14 -2.42 -34.00
CA MET A 1004 -1.91 -1.83 -34.54
C MET A 1004 -1.55 -0.49 -33.88
N ARG A 1005 -2.54 0.35 -33.53
CA ARG A 1005 -2.28 1.59 -32.76
C ARG A 1005 -1.84 1.28 -31.34
N ALA A 1006 -2.41 0.28 -30.68
CA ALA A 1006 -2.01 -0.13 -29.35
C ALA A 1006 -0.57 -0.69 -29.34
N GLU A 1007 -0.20 -1.48 -30.34
CA GLU A 1007 1.18 -1.93 -30.57
C GLU A 1007 2.15 -0.75 -30.77
N ALA A 1008 1.76 0.27 -31.54
CA ALA A 1008 2.57 1.48 -31.71
C ALA A 1008 2.80 2.24 -30.39
N VAL A 1009 1.85 2.18 -29.45
CA VAL A 1009 2.03 2.76 -28.10
C VAL A 1009 3.08 1.97 -27.30
N VAL A 1010 3.11 0.64 -27.42
CA VAL A 1010 4.16 -0.21 -26.81
C VAL A 1010 5.53 0.14 -27.38
N TYR A 1011 5.65 0.28 -28.70
CA TYR A 1011 6.93 0.63 -29.34
C TYR A 1011 7.39 2.05 -28.97
N ARG A 1012 6.45 2.99 -28.80
CA ARG A 1012 6.77 4.32 -28.29
C ARG A 1012 7.27 4.27 -26.85
N ALA A 1013 6.62 3.48 -25.98
CA ALA A 1013 7.07 3.30 -24.60
C ALA A 1013 8.50 2.74 -24.51
N LEU A 1014 8.90 1.89 -25.46
CA LEU A 1014 10.29 1.41 -25.60
C LEU A 1014 11.28 2.49 -26.09
N THR A 1015 10.79 3.55 -26.75
CA THR A 1015 11.62 4.64 -27.28
C THR A 1015 11.83 5.75 -26.25
N ASP A 1016 10.81 5.98 -25.40
CA ASP A 1016 10.85 7.00 -24.34
C ASP A 1016 11.70 6.57 -23.12
N ALA A 1017 12.03 5.27 -23.04
CA ALA A 1017 12.95 4.65 -22.08
C ALA A 1017 14.40 4.96 -22.41
#